data_AF-A0A285JSU7-F1
#
_entry.id   AF-A0A285JSU7-F1
#
_cell.length_a   1.000
_cell.length_b   1.000
_cell.length_c   1.000
_cell.angle_alpha   90.00
_cell.angle_beta   90.00
_cell.angle_gamma   90.00
#
_symmetry.space_group_name_H-M   'P 1'
#
loop_
_entity.id
_entity.type
_entity.pdbx_description
1 polymer ?
#
loop_
_entity_poly.entity_id
_entity_poly.type
_entity_poly.pdbx_seq_one_letter_code
_entity_poly.pdbx_strand_id
1 'polypeptide(L)'
;MAPAIRSLAAAAIGVGIVLTGLPAQAAPVTRAAAAPSGEVVIPAASRFVPRATRILNAGLTGFLWAQEGDDRLLWTDYATGTATALAQRLPEKVVYDMDGGFYPSSPSWNPGWYGAGSDTVALYDAQRVRLQTGAGGDVTEVVLPEGHSYQGTFGAVVLSRSGYEGGPQTYHLWRDGAESAVTGLPADAADFTVEDGDARSVILKYKLPDATGWGSWSIVDLATGVATALPVNDEDGWDVAAFRLGGDSVLRDRWGRGKMDVYDRDELTAAPRTVDTGQFGYQTVYGVAGSSLLAVDPIMPGNNIYRGQPLWSLRTDEADPDQTEVMSPAAHQIVQAPDGSVLVAGAAKYVQYGDLDWGFYRITEAAGGTIQRREIADIAPMPAQTLGMSLGSGILTTGVNSTIYEPGGLLGAYRSTWLTTGGTPSVEKTTLDAWVTGDDGDCHYSGSPTCVTMFADGTGFHGRRDDTYFEETMLYANGSATPGPKVKTGFSSPYLLDLSGRYGVINSGPKGAQAIADFRAGTLLQKRDDVPAAVWGNLLWSASAEGGRVTATRIPATTAVESFTTSNNCTPTQVQAVGRWVYWSCNEYGTAYGSGVYDRVTKTSAAAPGEKVLLGDGYYVQQDAAGTLTLFDLYHPGTAGRVIGAVGQYTEPRVSWTVDRFGGGVAWSDQEERVHVTPSGVPASALTVIDSAVSATVPNWSGTWWLSKPGAAWQLVFRSSAGTVLRTISGTSARGVVKATWDGKDSAGRAVANGTYGWSLTVTPADGQGAPLTAGVAAPPAPLKATKAPTITGAAVVGSTVKAATLGTWTPAPTSYTYRWAANGVTIKGAVYQSYPITAAVLGKRLTVTVTANRAGHPSGSSTSAATAVVAKGAAPRSTKRPVILGTPKVGRTLSVSTGGWSIKPDSYRYEWRLNGKLISTGTKLKLTSGMRNKKLVLTVVARKTGYNDGRAASVAVTVKS
;
A
#
# COMPACT_ATOMS: atom_id res chain seq x y z
N MET A 1 43.39 -61.16 -59.20
CA MET A 1 44.77 -61.28 -59.73
C MET A 1 45.73 -60.81 -58.65
N ALA A 2 46.88 -61.47 -58.50
CA ALA A 2 47.87 -61.27 -57.43
C ALA A 2 49.19 -60.70 -58.06
N PRO A 3 50.36 -60.60 -57.37
CA PRO A 3 50.66 -60.91 -55.97
C PRO A 3 51.69 -59.97 -55.24
N ALA A 4 51.99 -60.31 -53.98
CA ALA A 4 53.32 -60.26 -53.31
C ALA A 4 53.88 -58.89 -52.80
N ILE A 5 54.81 -58.80 -51.82
CA ILE A 5 55.69 -59.76 -51.11
C ILE A 5 55.71 -59.54 -49.57
N ARG A 6 55.86 -60.66 -48.86
CA ARG A 6 56.03 -60.94 -47.42
C ARG A 6 57.13 -60.18 -46.62
N SER A 7 56.86 -60.03 -45.30
CA SER A 7 57.79 -60.25 -44.14
C SER A 7 59.01 -59.34 -43.96
N LEU A 8 59.66 -59.20 -42.79
CA LEU A 8 59.48 -59.52 -41.34
C LEU A 8 60.37 -58.49 -40.56
N ALA A 9 60.42 -58.33 -39.22
CA ALA A 9 59.90 -59.11 -38.09
C ALA A 9 59.12 -58.25 -37.06
N ALA A 10 59.53 -58.20 -35.78
CA ALA A 10 58.81 -57.51 -34.70
C ALA A 10 59.72 -56.78 -33.69
N ALA A 11 59.23 -55.64 -33.18
CA ALA A 11 59.53 -55.10 -31.87
C ALA A 11 58.25 -54.44 -31.33
N ALA A 12 57.63 -55.03 -30.30
CA ALA A 12 56.39 -54.54 -29.73
C ALA A 12 56.67 -53.51 -28.63
N ILE A 13 56.20 -52.27 -28.82
CA ILE A 13 56.11 -51.26 -27.76
C ILE A 13 54.62 -50.91 -27.65
N GLY A 14 54.05 -51.13 -26.47
CA GLY A 14 52.63 -50.86 -26.20
C GLY A 14 52.32 -49.37 -26.38
N VAL A 15 51.25 -49.08 -27.13
CA VAL A 15 50.83 -47.70 -27.40
C VAL A 15 50.24 -47.09 -26.12
N GLY A 16 50.96 -46.13 -25.55
CA GLY A 16 50.41 -45.26 -24.52
C GLY A 16 49.42 -44.27 -25.12
N ILE A 17 48.13 -44.57 -25.06
CA ILE A 17 47.08 -43.56 -25.33
C ILE A 17 46.90 -42.75 -24.05
N VAL A 18 47.34 -41.49 -24.08
CA VAL A 18 47.08 -40.52 -23.02
C VAL A 18 45.60 -40.17 -23.04
N LEU A 19 44.83 -40.74 -22.11
CA LEU A 19 43.50 -40.25 -21.76
C LEU A 19 43.67 -38.95 -20.96
N THR A 20 43.74 -37.82 -21.67
CA THR A 20 43.63 -36.50 -21.05
C THR A 20 42.28 -36.39 -20.36
N GLY A 21 42.28 -36.24 -19.04
CA GLY A 21 41.06 -36.13 -18.25
C GLY A 21 40.17 -34.99 -18.74
N LEU A 22 38.94 -35.32 -19.12
CA LEU A 22 37.89 -34.31 -19.27
C LEU A 22 37.65 -33.69 -17.89
N PRO A 23 37.64 -32.35 -17.75
CA PRO A 23 37.24 -31.73 -16.49
C PRO A 23 35.80 -32.14 -16.20
N ALA A 24 35.52 -32.45 -14.93
CA ALA A 24 34.17 -32.78 -14.49
C ALA A 24 33.22 -31.65 -14.89
N GLN A 25 32.19 -31.98 -15.66
CA GLN A 25 31.12 -31.03 -15.93
C GLN A 25 30.42 -30.76 -14.60
N ALA A 26 30.66 -29.57 -14.05
CA ALA A 26 29.79 -29.03 -13.03
C ALA A 26 28.35 -29.11 -13.55
N ALA A 27 27.42 -29.56 -12.72
CA ALA A 27 25.99 -29.41 -13.00
C ALA A 27 25.73 -27.96 -13.43
N PRO A 28 24.82 -27.71 -14.39
CA PRO A 28 24.63 -26.38 -14.93
C PRO A 28 24.24 -25.45 -13.78
N VAL A 29 25.18 -24.60 -13.37
CA VAL A 29 24.86 -23.39 -12.62
C VAL A 29 23.87 -22.68 -13.51
N THR A 30 22.60 -22.64 -13.09
CA THR A 30 21.56 -21.83 -13.71
C THR A 30 22.02 -20.40 -13.60
N ARG A 31 22.76 -19.97 -14.62
CA ARG A 31 23.32 -18.63 -14.73
C ARG A 31 22.14 -17.69 -14.60
N ALA A 32 22.08 -16.99 -13.47
CA ALA A 32 21.01 -16.04 -13.19
C ALA A 32 20.77 -15.22 -14.44
N ALA A 33 19.52 -15.23 -14.94
CA ALA A 33 19.18 -14.52 -16.16
C ALA A 33 19.66 -13.08 -15.98
N ALA A 34 20.49 -12.59 -16.90
CA ALA A 34 21.05 -11.26 -16.77
C ALA A 34 19.90 -10.27 -16.61
N ALA A 35 19.89 -9.54 -15.49
CA ALA A 35 18.82 -8.64 -15.08
C ALA A 35 18.29 -7.86 -16.29
N PRO A 36 16.98 -7.98 -16.65
CA PRO A 36 16.43 -7.24 -17.78
C PRO A 36 16.76 -5.76 -17.64
N SER A 37 17.25 -5.15 -18.72
CA SER A 37 17.89 -3.83 -18.68
C SER A 37 17.04 -2.79 -17.95
N GLY A 38 17.50 -2.36 -16.76
CA GLY A 38 16.81 -1.39 -15.91
C GLY A 38 15.99 -1.97 -14.76
N GLU A 39 16.10 -3.26 -14.45
CA GLU A 39 15.64 -3.85 -13.19
C GLU A 39 16.46 -3.35 -11.98
N VAL A 40 15.83 -3.28 -10.81
CA VAL A 40 16.50 -3.18 -9.51
C VAL A 40 16.20 -4.42 -8.66
N VAL A 41 17.24 -4.99 -8.02
CA VAL A 41 17.10 -6.13 -7.11
C VAL A 41 17.36 -5.65 -5.69
N ILE A 42 16.37 -5.84 -4.82
CA ILE A 42 16.43 -5.50 -3.40
C ILE A 42 16.81 -6.79 -2.63
N PRO A 43 17.91 -6.80 -1.86
CA PRO A 43 18.29 -7.96 -1.07
C PRO A 43 17.21 -8.34 -0.05
N ALA A 44 17.07 -9.64 0.23
CA ALA A 44 16.26 -10.12 1.34
C ALA A 44 16.77 -9.53 2.66
N ALA A 45 15.85 -9.25 3.59
CA ALA A 45 16.22 -8.96 4.98
C ALA A 45 16.60 -10.27 5.70
N SER A 46 17.35 -10.20 6.79
CA SER A 46 17.57 -11.34 7.69
C SER A 46 16.24 -11.78 8.33
N ARG A 47 15.97 -13.08 8.38
CA ARG A 47 14.85 -13.66 9.14
C ARG A 47 15.04 -13.40 10.63
N PHE A 48 13.93 -13.19 11.34
CA PHE A 48 13.95 -12.94 12.78
C PHE A 48 14.42 -14.15 13.59
N VAL A 49 13.90 -15.34 13.24
CA VAL A 49 14.34 -16.62 13.79
C VAL A 49 15.71 -16.93 13.19
N PRO A 50 16.77 -17.15 14.00
CA PRO A 50 18.10 -17.47 13.50
C PRO A 50 18.13 -18.70 12.59
N ARG A 51 19.20 -18.88 11.81
CA ARG A 51 19.37 -20.09 11.00
C ARG A 51 19.52 -21.30 11.91
N ALA A 52 18.63 -22.28 11.76
CA ALA A 52 18.69 -23.51 12.53
C ALA A 52 19.94 -24.32 12.13
N THR A 53 20.71 -24.71 13.13
CA THR A 53 22.07 -25.22 12.98
C THR A 53 22.28 -26.39 13.92
N ARG A 54 22.98 -27.43 13.44
CA ARG A 54 23.36 -28.62 14.21
C ARG A 54 24.87 -28.80 14.19
N ILE A 55 25.52 -28.65 15.34
CA ILE A 55 26.88 -29.14 15.56
C ILE A 55 26.78 -30.66 15.70
N LEU A 56 27.52 -31.42 14.89
CA LEU A 56 27.40 -32.87 14.77
C LEU A 56 28.52 -33.62 15.50
N ASN A 57 29.68 -32.99 15.61
CA ASN A 57 30.86 -33.50 16.30
C ASN A 57 31.81 -32.33 16.58
N ALA A 58 32.53 -32.37 17.72
CA ALA A 58 33.59 -31.42 18.07
C ALA A 58 34.89 -32.17 18.39
N GLY A 59 35.98 -31.77 17.72
CA GLY A 59 37.33 -32.29 17.93
C GLY A 59 38.24 -31.31 18.67
N LEU A 60 39.56 -31.52 18.56
CA LEU A 60 40.58 -30.64 19.13
C LEU A 60 40.96 -29.49 18.19
N THR A 61 40.92 -29.73 16.87
CA THR A 61 41.31 -28.78 15.82
C THR A 61 40.13 -28.06 15.19
N GLY A 62 38.95 -28.70 15.16
CA GLY A 62 37.74 -28.12 14.59
C GLY A 62 36.48 -28.89 14.95
N PHE A 63 35.41 -28.64 14.21
CA PHE A 63 34.10 -29.26 14.44
C PHE A 63 33.32 -29.46 13.14
N LEU A 64 32.47 -30.48 13.12
CA LEU A 64 31.55 -30.77 12.03
C LEU A 64 30.16 -30.21 12.35
N TRP A 65 29.50 -29.61 11.37
CA TRP A 65 28.15 -29.10 11.50
C TRP A 65 27.36 -29.18 10.18
N ALA A 66 26.04 -29.02 10.31
CA ALA A 66 25.08 -28.86 9.22
C ALA A 66 24.08 -27.74 9.58
N GLN A 67 23.41 -27.19 8.57
CA GLN A 67 22.53 -26.02 8.71
C GLN A 67 21.32 -26.08 7.79
N GLU A 68 20.24 -25.45 8.22
CA GLU A 68 19.00 -25.25 7.47
C GLU A 68 19.24 -24.72 6.05
N GLY A 69 18.59 -25.35 5.06
CA GLY A 69 18.67 -25.00 3.64
C GLY A 69 19.88 -25.57 2.89
N ASP A 70 20.81 -26.22 3.59
CA ASP A 70 22.04 -26.82 3.06
C ASP A 70 22.00 -28.36 3.18
N ASP A 71 22.59 -29.05 2.21
CA ASP A 71 22.80 -30.50 2.20
C ASP A 71 24.27 -30.88 2.44
N ARG A 72 25.16 -29.89 2.52
CA ARG A 72 26.60 -30.11 2.74
C ARG A 72 26.91 -30.28 4.21
N LEU A 73 27.81 -31.22 4.50
CA LEU A 73 28.50 -31.28 5.78
C LEU A 73 29.66 -30.28 5.77
N LEU A 74 29.76 -29.46 6.82
CA LEU A 74 30.71 -28.37 6.93
C LEU A 74 31.67 -28.65 8.09
N TRP A 75 32.97 -28.66 7.82
CA TRP A 75 34.02 -28.71 8.84
C TRP A 75 34.61 -27.32 9.05
N THR A 76 34.61 -26.82 10.28
CA THR A 76 35.20 -25.52 10.62
C THR A 76 36.40 -25.70 11.54
N ASP A 77 37.55 -25.16 11.13
CA ASP A 77 38.79 -25.15 11.90
C ASP A 77 38.78 -24.02 12.96
N TYR A 78 39.19 -24.32 14.19
CA TYR A 78 39.14 -23.38 15.32
C TYR A 78 40.20 -22.28 15.28
N ALA A 79 41.27 -22.43 14.49
CA ALA A 79 42.36 -21.47 14.42
C ALA A 79 42.11 -20.38 13.37
N THR A 80 41.35 -20.72 12.33
CA THR A 80 41.06 -19.88 11.16
C THR A 80 39.60 -19.45 11.05
N GLY A 81 38.67 -20.12 11.78
CA GLY A 81 37.23 -19.92 11.62
C GLY A 81 36.67 -20.33 10.25
N THR A 82 37.49 -20.96 9.40
CA THR A 82 37.14 -21.22 8.00
C THR A 82 36.34 -22.51 7.87
N ALA A 83 35.09 -22.39 7.41
CA ALA A 83 34.23 -23.52 7.08
C ALA A 83 34.59 -24.10 5.69
N THR A 84 34.87 -25.41 5.65
CA THR A 84 35.15 -26.16 4.42
C THR A 84 34.07 -27.24 4.23
N ALA A 85 33.44 -27.26 3.06
CA ALA A 85 32.45 -28.28 2.73
C ALA A 85 33.13 -29.62 2.38
N LEU A 86 32.65 -30.71 2.98
CA LEU A 86 33.10 -32.06 2.67
C LEU A 86 32.56 -32.53 1.31
N ALA A 87 33.22 -33.55 0.74
CA ALA A 87 32.81 -34.15 -0.53
C ALA A 87 31.50 -34.94 -0.41
N GLN A 88 31.27 -35.62 0.72
CA GLN A 88 29.98 -36.23 1.03
C GLN A 88 28.94 -35.20 1.47
N ARG A 89 27.68 -35.50 1.16
CA ARG A 89 26.50 -34.69 1.46
C ARG A 89 25.50 -35.52 2.26
N LEU A 90 24.61 -34.83 2.94
CA LEU A 90 23.39 -35.40 3.52
C LEU A 90 22.46 -35.91 2.39
N PRO A 91 21.55 -36.86 2.66
CA PRO A 91 20.63 -37.38 1.64
C PRO A 91 19.67 -36.32 1.11
N GLU A 92 19.36 -35.33 1.95
CA GLU A 92 18.47 -34.20 1.72
C GLU A 92 19.01 -32.97 2.44
N LYS A 93 18.49 -31.79 2.08
CA LYS A 93 18.80 -30.55 2.79
C LYS A 93 18.18 -30.58 4.19
N VAL A 94 18.86 -29.99 5.17
CA VAL A 94 18.28 -29.81 6.50
C VAL A 94 17.09 -28.86 6.41
N VAL A 95 15.92 -29.32 6.85
CA VAL A 95 14.69 -28.52 6.98
C VAL A 95 14.42 -28.27 8.46
N TYR A 96 14.02 -27.05 8.81
CA TYR A 96 13.61 -26.68 10.16
C TYR A 96 12.18 -26.15 10.13
N ASP A 97 11.29 -26.79 10.88
CA ASP A 97 9.97 -26.24 11.18
C ASP A 97 10.15 -25.22 12.31
N MET A 98 10.06 -23.94 11.96
CA MET A 98 10.17 -22.86 12.93
C MET A 98 9.05 -22.93 13.96
N ASP A 99 7.80 -23.15 13.54
CA ASP A 99 6.61 -23.07 14.38
C ASP A 99 6.57 -24.22 15.38
N GLY A 100 6.83 -25.44 14.91
CA GLY A 100 6.96 -26.63 15.74
C GLY A 100 8.28 -26.70 16.54
N GLY A 101 9.31 -25.94 16.15
CA GLY A 101 10.62 -25.94 16.82
C GLY A 101 11.46 -27.20 16.58
N PHE A 102 11.19 -27.98 15.53
CA PHE A 102 11.86 -29.26 15.26
C PHE A 102 12.33 -29.39 13.80
N TYR A 103 13.05 -30.47 13.51
CA TYR A 103 13.54 -30.78 12.17
C TYR A 103 12.66 -31.90 11.57
N PRO A 104 11.71 -31.62 10.66
CA PRO A 104 10.72 -32.61 10.21
C PRO A 104 11.28 -33.66 9.25
N SER A 105 12.25 -33.29 8.44
CA SER A 105 13.00 -34.17 7.54
C SER A 105 14.49 -33.89 7.79
N SER A 106 15.15 -34.81 8.49
CA SER A 106 16.56 -34.67 8.81
C SER A 106 17.30 -35.99 8.79
N PRO A 107 18.61 -35.97 8.46
CA PRO A 107 19.53 -37.03 8.86
C PRO A 107 19.35 -37.36 10.35
N SER A 108 19.58 -38.62 10.69
CA SER A 108 19.58 -39.03 12.10
C SER A 108 20.75 -38.37 12.82
N TRP A 109 20.43 -37.55 13.82
CA TRP A 109 21.37 -36.83 14.67
C TRP A 109 21.85 -37.67 15.86
N ASN A 110 21.85 -39.00 15.72
CA ASN A 110 22.21 -39.91 16.79
C ASN A 110 23.68 -39.71 17.24
N PRO A 111 23.97 -39.80 18.56
CA PRO A 111 25.34 -39.71 19.07
C PRO A 111 26.30 -40.68 18.36
N GLY A 112 27.53 -40.23 18.14
CA GLY A 112 28.56 -41.00 17.46
C GLY A 112 28.41 -41.12 15.94
N TRP A 113 27.26 -40.84 15.32
CA TRP A 113 27.09 -41.09 13.88
C TRP A 113 28.13 -40.39 12.99
N TYR A 114 28.65 -39.25 13.47
CA TYR A 114 29.62 -38.40 12.79
C TYR A 114 31.03 -38.36 13.43
N GLY A 115 31.40 -39.32 14.29
CA GLY A 115 32.76 -39.45 14.85
C GLY A 115 32.98 -38.74 16.19
N ALA A 116 32.00 -38.83 17.10
CA ALA A 116 31.85 -37.97 18.27
C ALA A 116 33.10 -37.83 19.16
N GLY A 117 33.28 -36.63 19.68
CA GLY A 117 34.36 -36.24 20.60
C GLY A 117 35.75 -36.26 19.97
N SER A 118 35.88 -35.96 18.66
CA SER A 118 37.18 -36.05 17.97
C SER A 118 37.25 -35.27 16.66
N ASP A 119 38.46 -35.17 16.10
CA ASP A 119 38.66 -34.62 14.75
C ASP A 119 38.30 -35.60 13.62
N THR A 120 37.84 -36.82 13.95
CA THR A 120 37.36 -37.79 12.97
C THR A 120 35.93 -37.46 12.56
N VAL A 121 35.71 -37.30 11.25
CA VAL A 121 34.39 -37.33 10.63
C VAL A 121 34.10 -38.75 10.19
N ALA A 122 33.06 -39.36 10.75
CA ALA A 122 32.59 -40.68 10.36
C ALA A 122 31.36 -40.58 9.45
N LEU A 123 31.35 -41.37 8.38
CA LEU A 123 30.24 -41.42 7.43
C LEU A 123 29.96 -42.86 6.98
N TYR A 124 28.81 -43.37 7.40
CA TYR A 124 28.35 -44.73 7.18
C TYR A 124 27.43 -44.85 5.97
N ASP A 125 27.63 -45.92 5.18
CA ASP A 125 26.76 -46.35 4.09
C ASP A 125 26.66 -47.89 4.10
N ALA A 126 25.46 -48.40 4.43
CA ALA A 126 25.06 -49.82 4.50
C ALA A 126 25.90 -50.77 5.37
N GLN A 127 27.16 -51.03 5.01
CA GLN A 127 28.12 -51.86 5.77
C GLN A 127 29.55 -51.27 5.73
N ARG A 128 29.70 -50.01 5.32
CA ARG A 128 31.00 -49.33 5.20
C ARG A 128 30.96 -48.05 6.02
N VAL A 129 31.92 -47.89 6.92
CA VAL A 129 32.14 -46.63 7.64
C VAL A 129 33.41 -46.00 7.12
N ARG A 130 33.29 -44.83 6.50
CA ARG A 130 34.43 -44.03 6.05
C ARG A 130 34.81 -43.05 7.15
N LEU A 131 36.08 -43.02 7.51
CA LEU A 131 36.64 -42.16 8.55
C LEU A 131 37.60 -41.17 7.89
N GLN A 132 37.44 -39.87 8.16
CA GLN A 132 38.29 -38.81 7.61
C GLN A 132 38.67 -37.83 8.73
N THR A 133 39.94 -37.44 8.84
CA THR A 133 40.34 -36.40 9.81
C THR A 133 40.08 -35.00 9.25
N GLY A 134 39.15 -34.27 9.86
CA GLY A 134 38.75 -32.92 9.45
C GLY A 134 38.38 -32.81 7.96
N ALA A 135 38.61 -31.65 7.36
CA ALA A 135 38.25 -31.37 5.96
C ALA A 135 39.19 -31.96 4.89
N GLY A 136 40.42 -32.34 5.25
CA GLY A 136 41.48 -32.63 4.28
C GLY A 136 42.42 -33.79 4.64
N GLY A 137 42.10 -34.58 5.68
CA GLY A 137 42.82 -35.81 5.98
C GLY A 137 42.50 -36.94 4.99
N ASP A 138 43.36 -37.96 4.98
CA ASP A 138 43.11 -39.19 4.23
C ASP A 138 41.85 -39.92 4.74
N VAL A 139 41.18 -40.65 3.85
CA VAL A 139 39.97 -41.42 4.17
C VAL A 139 40.34 -42.89 4.36
N THR A 140 40.04 -43.45 5.53
CA THR A 140 40.09 -44.89 5.79
C THR A 140 38.69 -45.50 5.77
N GLU A 141 38.56 -46.80 5.51
CA GLU A 141 37.27 -47.51 5.44
C GLU A 141 37.28 -48.73 6.36
N VAL A 142 36.29 -48.81 7.24
CA VAL A 142 35.97 -49.99 8.05
C VAL A 142 34.77 -50.69 7.41
N VAL A 143 34.94 -51.94 7.00
CA VAL A 143 33.87 -52.76 6.42
C VAL A 143 33.32 -53.67 7.51
N LEU A 144 32.04 -53.48 7.83
CA LEU A 144 31.31 -54.28 8.81
C LEU A 144 30.80 -55.59 8.16
N PRO A 145 30.83 -56.75 8.87
CA PRO A 145 30.32 -58.00 8.34
C PRO A 145 28.80 -58.03 8.17
N GLU A 146 28.30 -58.93 7.32
CA GLU A 146 26.87 -59.19 7.20
C GLU A 146 26.27 -59.60 8.56
N GLY A 147 25.10 -59.03 8.90
CA GLY A 147 24.46 -59.20 10.21
C GLY A 147 24.93 -58.23 11.29
N HIS A 148 25.92 -57.38 11.02
CA HIS A 148 26.26 -56.24 11.87
C HIS A 148 25.44 -55.00 11.46
N SER A 149 25.22 -54.11 12.42
CA SER A 149 24.55 -52.83 12.27
C SER A 149 25.41 -51.73 12.90
N TYR A 150 25.70 -50.65 12.17
CA TYR A 150 26.44 -49.51 12.70
C TYR A 150 25.70 -48.84 13.86
N GLN A 151 26.42 -48.52 14.93
CA GLN A 151 25.87 -47.89 16.13
C GLN A 151 26.46 -46.49 16.37
N GLY A 152 27.66 -46.22 15.87
CA GLY A 152 28.33 -44.92 15.93
C GLY A 152 29.84 -45.06 15.74
N THR A 153 30.53 -43.94 15.67
CA THR A 153 31.99 -43.83 15.72
C THR A 153 32.36 -42.82 16.79
N PHE A 154 33.34 -43.16 17.59
CA PHE A 154 33.73 -42.44 18.78
C PHE A 154 35.26 -42.35 18.81
N GLY A 155 35.80 -41.15 18.63
CA GLY A 155 37.19 -41.04 18.17
C GLY A 155 37.36 -41.67 16.79
N ALA A 156 38.38 -42.52 16.66
CA ALA A 156 38.59 -43.37 15.48
C ALA A 156 37.96 -44.78 15.61
N VAL A 157 37.22 -45.06 16.69
CA VAL A 157 36.67 -46.39 17.00
C VAL A 157 35.25 -46.51 16.46
N VAL A 158 35.00 -47.44 15.55
CA VAL A 158 33.66 -47.75 15.08
C VAL A 158 33.00 -48.74 16.05
N LEU A 159 31.77 -48.46 16.46
CA LEU A 159 30.91 -49.35 17.23
C LEU A 159 29.87 -49.98 16.30
N SER A 160 29.78 -51.31 16.30
CA SER A 160 28.71 -52.04 15.61
C SER A 160 28.02 -53.03 16.56
N ARG A 161 26.84 -53.50 16.16
CA ARG A 161 26.03 -54.47 16.91
C ARG A 161 25.61 -55.62 16.00
N SER A 162 25.82 -56.86 16.44
CA SER A 162 25.25 -58.07 15.84
C SER A 162 24.10 -58.62 16.70
N GLY A 163 23.10 -59.21 16.07
CA GLY A 163 21.93 -59.78 16.75
C GLY A 163 20.62 -59.24 16.15
N TYR A 164 19.49 -59.53 16.80
CA TYR A 164 18.16 -59.05 16.38
C TYR A 164 17.49 -58.21 17.47
N GLU A 165 16.50 -57.41 17.07
CA GLU A 165 15.73 -56.53 17.96
C GLU A 165 14.82 -57.36 18.89
N GLY A 166 14.85 -57.08 20.20
CA GLY A 166 14.21 -57.92 21.21
C GLY A 166 14.88 -59.27 21.50
N GLY A 167 16.10 -59.51 20.96
CA GLY A 167 16.94 -60.68 21.26
C GLY A 167 18.26 -60.30 21.93
N PRO A 168 19.12 -61.29 22.25
CA PRO A 168 20.47 -61.02 22.74
C PRO A 168 21.30 -60.28 21.68
N GLN A 169 21.99 -59.22 22.11
CA GLN A 169 22.76 -58.33 21.24
C GLN A 169 24.21 -58.26 21.71
N THR A 170 25.15 -58.39 20.76
CA THR A 170 26.59 -58.24 21.03
C THR A 170 27.08 -56.97 20.37
N TYR A 171 27.77 -56.13 21.15
CA TYR A 171 28.43 -54.92 20.67
C TYR A 171 29.90 -55.20 20.36
N HIS A 172 30.42 -54.57 19.32
CA HIS A 172 31.76 -54.79 18.77
C HIS A 172 32.46 -53.48 18.47
N LEU A 173 33.72 -53.38 18.88
CA LEU A 173 34.62 -52.26 18.61
C LEU A 173 35.53 -52.61 17.44
N TRP A 174 35.68 -51.67 16.51
CA TRP A 174 36.56 -51.80 15.35
C TRP A 174 37.63 -50.73 15.40
N ARG A 175 38.89 -51.17 15.41
CA ARG A 175 40.09 -50.33 15.50
C ARG A 175 41.00 -50.68 14.33
N ASP A 176 41.24 -49.73 13.42
CA ASP A 176 42.03 -49.94 12.20
C ASP A 176 41.61 -51.18 11.37
N GLY A 177 40.31 -51.49 11.42
CA GLY A 177 39.70 -52.67 10.76
C GLY A 177 39.74 -53.98 11.57
N ALA A 178 40.38 -54.02 12.74
CA ALA A 178 40.38 -55.17 13.63
C ALA A 178 39.19 -55.12 14.63
N GLU A 179 38.51 -56.25 14.80
CA GLU A 179 37.32 -56.42 15.65
C GLU A 179 37.69 -56.86 17.08
N SER A 180 36.98 -56.34 18.08
CA SER A 180 36.92 -56.87 19.44
C SER A 180 35.52 -56.73 20.04
N ALA A 181 35.05 -57.75 20.77
CA ALA A 181 33.74 -57.71 21.41
C ALA A 181 33.76 -56.84 22.69
N VAL A 182 32.67 -56.11 22.93
CA VAL A 182 32.42 -55.43 24.21
C VAL A 182 32.07 -56.48 25.27
N THR A 183 32.71 -56.38 26.43
CA THR A 183 32.55 -57.31 27.57
C THR A 183 31.98 -56.59 28.78
N GLY A 184 31.46 -57.31 29.78
CA GLY A 184 30.91 -56.73 31.01
C GLY A 184 29.45 -56.27 30.95
N LEU A 185 28.82 -56.27 29.77
CA LEU A 185 27.37 -56.05 29.65
C LEU A 185 26.57 -57.23 30.23
N PRO A 186 25.40 -56.99 30.85
CA PRO A 186 24.54 -58.07 31.36
C PRO A 186 24.04 -58.98 30.23
N ALA A 187 24.05 -60.30 30.45
CA ALA A 187 23.74 -61.30 29.42
C ALA A 187 22.25 -61.37 29.03
N ASP A 188 21.39 -60.82 29.89
CA ASP A 188 19.94 -60.75 29.78
C ASP A 188 19.44 -59.35 29.38
N ALA A 189 20.34 -58.40 29.16
CA ALA A 189 20.00 -57.07 28.68
C ALA A 189 19.51 -57.07 27.22
N ALA A 190 18.52 -56.21 26.95
CA ALA A 190 17.91 -56.00 25.63
C ALA A 190 17.66 -54.51 25.37
N ASP A 191 17.10 -54.19 24.20
CA ASP A 191 16.72 -52.83 23.79
C ASP A 191 17.87 -51.79 23.93
N PHE A 192 19.08 -52.17 23.52
CA PHE A 192 20.24 -51.29 23.60
C PHE A 192 20.14 -50.08 22.66
N THR A 193 20.51 -48.91 23.18
CA THR A 193 20.69 -47.66 22.44
C THR A 193 21.96 -46.95 22.91
N VAL A 194 22.75 -46.43 21.97
CA VAL A 194 23.78 -45.43 22.29
C VAL A 194 23.09 -44.17 22.80
N GLU A 195 23.49 -43.69 23.99
CA GLU A 195 22.92 -42.49 24.59
C GLU A 195 23.85 -41.27 24.52
N ASP A 196 25.16 -41.48 24.69
CA ASP A 196 26.19 -40.46 24.52
C ASP A 196 27.55 -41.14 24.27
N GLY A 197 28.55 -40.41 23.79
CA GLY A 197 29.89 -40.97 23.58
C GLY A 197 30.92 -40.00 23.01
N ASP A 198 32.19 -40.27 23.31
CA ASP A 198 33.36 -39.52 22.85
C ASP A 198 34.55 -40.47 22.56
N ALA A 199 35.71 -39.92 22.18
CA ALA A 199 36.90 -40.71 21.85
C ALA A 199 37.43 -41.65 22.97
N ARG A 200 36.94 -41.53 24.21
CA ARG A 200 37.34 -42.35 25.36
C ARG A 200 36.26 -43.37 25.75
N SER A 201 34.98 -43.02 25.73
CA SER A 201 33.91 -43.91 26.21
C SER A 201 32.59 -43.76 25.46
N VAL A 202 31.75 -44.79 25.53
CA VAL A 202 30.35 -44.76 25.04
C VAL A 202 29.40 -45.15 26.17
N ILE A 203 28.33 -44.39 26.35
CA ILE A 203 27.23 -44.76 27.25
C ILE A 203 26.18 -45.53 26.44
N LEU A 204 25.92 -46.76 26.88
CA LEU A 204 24.85 -47.61 26.38
C LEU A 204 23.72 -47.65 27.39
N LYS A 205 22.52 -47.25 26.97
CA LYS A 205 21.26 -47.51 27.67
C LYS A 205 20.68 -48.83 27.18
N TYR A 206 20.07 -49.60 28.07
CA TYR A 206 19.40 -50.88 27.80
C TYR A 206 18.27 -51.13 28.80
N LYS A 207 17.59 -52.26 28.67
CA LYS A 207 16.61 -52.77 29.65
C LYS A 207 17.05 -54.12 30.18
N LEU A 208 16.79 -54.38 31.46
CA LEU A 208 16.89 -55.69 32.08
C LEU A 208 15.48 -56.31 32.24
N PRO A 209 15.33 -57.65 32.26
CA PRO A 209 14.02 -58.30 32.25
C PRO A 209 13.14 -57.96 33.47
N ASP A 210 13.77 -57.82 34.64
CA ASP A 210 13.11 -57.56 35.92
C ASP A 210 13.11 -56.06 36.32
N ALA A 211 13.60 -55.17 35.45
CA ALA A 211 13.67 -53.74 35.75
C ALA A 211 12.27 -53.08 35.71
N THR A 212 11.90 -52.44 36.81
CA THR A 212 10.62 -51.71 36.96
C THR A 212 10.66 -50.26 36.43
N GLY A 213 11.81 -49.81 35.91
CA GLY A 213 12.10 -48.40 35.58
C GLY A 213 12.34 -48.09 34.09
N TRP A 214 12.83 -46.87 33.83
CA TRP A 214 12.92 -46.28 32.48
C TRP A 214 14.22 -46.65 31.71
N GLY A 215 15.08 -47.48 32.29
CA GLY A 215 16.28 -48.02 31.66
C GLY A 215 17.33 -48.48 32.68
N SER A 216 18.42 -49.01 32.15
CA SER A 216 19.68 -49.30 32.83
C SER A 216 20.83 -48.83 31.94
N TRP A 217 21.97 -48.48 32.51
CA TRP A 217 23.06 -47.85 31.77
C TRP A 217 24.41 -48.47 32.09
N SER A 218 25.29 -48.52 31.09
CA SER A 218 26.70 -48.86 31.26
C SER A 218 27.57 -47.96 30.41
N ILE A 219 28.74 -47.61 30.94
CA ILE A 219 29.79 -46.90 30.22
C ILE A 219 30.82 -47.92 29.73
N VAL A 220 31.05 -47.95 28.43
CA VAL A 220 32.06 -48.77 27.76
C VAL A 220 33.33 -47.94 27.64
N ASP A 221 34.41 -48.36 28.29
CA ASP A 221 35.74 -47.83 28.00
C ASP A 221 36.18 -48.36 26.63
N LEU A 222 36.41 -47.46 25.68
CA LEU A 222 36.70 -47.86 24.30
C LEU A 222 38.07 -48.52 24.19
N ALA A 223 39.05 -48.13 25.01
CA ALA A 223 40.43 -48.62 24.93
C ALA A 223 40.53 -50.10 25.31
N THR A 224 39.75 -50.53 26.30
CA THR A 224 39.73 -51.89 26.85
C THR A 224 38.57 -52.75 26.33
N GLY A 225 37.47 -52.13 25.86
CA GLY A 225 36.24 -52.83 25.49
C GLY A 225 35.45 -53.34 26.70
N VAL A 226 35.71 -52.84 27.90
CA VAL A 226 35.02 -53.23 29.13
C VAL A 226 33.90 -52.26 29.43
N ALA A 227 32.68 -52.79 29.60
CA ALA A 227 31.52 -52.06 30.08
C ALA A 227 31.43 -52.13 31.61
N THR A 228 31.20 -50.97 32.22
CA THR A 228 30.95 -50.82 33.67
C THR A 228 29.56 -50.26 33.86
N ALA A 229 28.75 -50.87 34.74
CA ALA A 229 27.42 -50.36 35.08
C ALA A 229 27.51 -48.96 35.70
N LEU A 230 26.69 -48.03 35.20
CA LEU A 230 26.60 -46.68 35.76
C LEU A 230 25.67 -46.68 36.99
N PRO A 231 25.95 -45.83 38.00
CA PRO A 231 25.22 -45.84 39.26
C PRO A 231 23.77 -45.36 39.07
N VAL A 232 22.83 -46.28 39.28
CA VAL A 232 21.38 -46.02 39.40
C VAL A 232 20.92 -46.68 40.70
N ASN A 233 20.14 -45.97 41.52
CA ASN A 233 19.68 -46.49 42.80
C ASN A 233 18.27 -47.09 42.65
N ASP A 234 18.07 -48.32 43.15
CA ASP A 234 16.81 -49.06 42.98
C ASP A 234 15.58 -48.37 43.60
N GLU A 235 15.76 -47.57 44.66
CA GLU A 235 14.66 -46.84 45.31
C GLU A 235 14.12 -45.66 44.48
N ASP A 236 14.90 -45.18 43.50
CA ASP A 236 14.65 -43.90 42.83
C ASP A 236 14.83 -43.90 41.31
N GLY A 237 15.22 -45.01 40.67
CA GLY A 237 15.59 -45.09 39.22
C GLY A 237 14.52 -44.71 38.18
N TRP A 238 13.38 -44.17 38.59
CA TRP A 238 12.45 -43.40 37.76
C TRP A 238 12.85 -41.92 37.62
N ASP A 239 13.77 -41.41 38.46
CA ASP A 239 14.22 -40.03 38.48
C ASP A 239 15.34 -39.75 37.44
N VAL A 240 16.12 -40.77 37.07
CA VAL A 240 17.20 -40.70 36.08
C VAL A 240 16.63 -40.58 34.66
N ALA A 241 16.77 -39.41 34.07
CA ALA A 241 16.33 -39.14 32.70
C ALA A 241 17.38 -39.54 31.66
N ALA A 242 18.64 -39.16 31.90
CA ALA A 242 19.76 -39.39 30.99
C ALA A 242 21.12 -39.33 31.70
N PHE A 243 22.15 -39.85 31.04
CA PHE A 243 23.56 -39.59 31.32
C PHE A 243 24.22 -38.83 30.16
N ARG A 244 25.23 -38.01 30.49
CA ARG A 244 26.06 -37.28 29.51
C ARG A 244 27.54 -37.33 29.86
N LEU A 245 28.41 -37.22 28.86
CA LEU A 245 29.86 -37.15 29.04
C LEU A 245 30.35 -35.71 29.01
N GLY A 246 31.04 -35.30 30.08
CA GLY A 246 32.03 -34.22 30.03
C GLY A 246 33.42 -34.80 29.71
N GLY A 247 34.44 -33.94 29.63
CA GLY A 247 35.83 -34.41 29.44
C GLY A 247 36.25 -35.41 30.54
N ASP A 248 36.25 -34.94 31.78
CA ASP A 248 36.69 -35.70 32.97
C ASP A 248 35.52 -36.11 33.90
N SER A 249 34.28 -35.93 33.45
CA SER A 249 33.09 -36.15 34.28
C SER A 249 31.99 -36.96 33.59
N VAL A 250 31.22 -37.72 34.36
CA VAL A 250 29.95 -38.30 33.91
C VAL A 250 28.80 -37.60 34.62
N LEU A 251 27.88 -37.02 33.84
CA LEU A 251 26.67 -36.37 34.33
C LEU A 251 25.53 -37.38 34.42
N ARG A 252 24.72 -37.31 35.48
CA ARG A 252 23.45 -38.03 35.64
C ARG A 252 22.33 -37.04 35.92
N ASP A 253 21.44 -36.87 34.96
CA ASP A 253 20.29 -35.96 35.05
C ASP A 253 19.16 -36.63 35.86
N ARG A 254 18.76 -35.99 36.97
CA ARG A 254 17.68 -36.41 37.86
C ARG A 254 16.52 -35.42 37.83
N TRP A 255 15.94 -35.24 36.65
CA TRP A 255 14.79 -34.35 36.43
C TRP A 255 13.65 -34.57 37.45
N GLY A 256 13.31 -35.82 37.81
CA GLY A 256 12.26 -36.10 38.80
C GLY A 256 12.42 -35.41 40.16
N ARG A 257 13.63 -34.92 40.47
CA ARG A 257 13.98 -34.17 41.68
C ARG A 257 14.60 -32.78 41.41
N GLY A 258 14.75 -32.39 40.14
CA GLY A 258 15.44 -31.16 39.74
C GLY A 258 16.91 -31.13 40.16
N LYS A 259 17.65 -32.23 39.98
CA LYS A 259 19.07 -32.33 40.37
C LYS A 259 19.94 -32.84 39.22
N MET A 260 21.20 -32.43 39.21
CA MET A 260 22.25 -33.00 38.36
C MET A 260 23.35 -33.59 39.25
N ASP A 261 23.73 -34.84 39.01
CA ASP A 261 24.91 -35.42 39.64
C ASP A 261 26.11 -35.40 38.71
N VAL A 262 27.25 -34.98 39.23
CA VAL A 262 28.54 -34.90 38.55
C VAL A 262 29.48 -35.91 39.20
N TYR A 263 29.68 -37.03 38.52
CA TYR A 263 30.68 -38.04 38.87
C TYR A 263 32.03 -37.68 38.27
N ASP A 264 33.10 -38.00 38.98
CA ASP A 264 34.43 -38.11 38.35
C ASP A 264 34.43 -39.35 37.44
N ARG A 265 34.97 -39.19 36.23
CA ARG A 265 34.95 -40.24 35.20
C ARG A 265 35.88 -41.41 35.51
N ASP A 266 36.89 -41.19 36.34
CA ASP A 266 37.86 -42.21 36.75
C ASP A 266 37.43 -42.91 38.06
N GLU A 267 36.57 -42.27 38.86
CA GLU A 267 36.11 -42.75 40.17
C GLU A 267 34.56 -42.87 40.26
N LEU A 268 33.94 -43.55 39.30
CA LEU A 268 32.47 -43.71 39.20
C LEU A 268 31.76 -44.36 40.41
N THR A 269 32.52 -44.98 41.33
CA THR A 269 32.01 -45.55 42.58
C THR A 269 32.05 -44.59 43.77
N ALA A 270 32.67 -43.41 43.61
CA ALA A 270 32.64 -42.34 44.60
C ALA A 270 31.26 -41.68 44.66
N ALA A 271 30.99 -40.98 45.77
CA ALA A 271 29.78 -40.17 45.88
C ALA A 271 29.87 -38.96 44.91
N PRO A 272 28.84 -38.70 44.07
CA PRO A 272 28.87 -37.59 43.14
C PRO A 272 28.74 -36.24 43.85
N ARG A 273 29.12 -35.17 43.15
CA ARG A 273 28.68 -33.81 43.50
C ARG A 273 27.27 -33.62 42.96
N THR A 274 26.30 -33.24 43.80
CA THR A 274 24.91 -32.98 43.39
C THR A 274 24.65 -31.47 43.33
N VAL A 275 24.17 -30.99 42.18
CA VAL A 275 23.82 -29.59 41.90
C VAL A 275 22.30 -29.44 41.77
N ASP A 276 21.72 -28.33 42.25
CA ASP A 276 20.31 -27.99 41.97
C ASP A 276 20.10 -27.48 40.53
N THR A 277 19.18 -28.14 39.83
CA THR A 277 18.73 -27.79 38.47
C THR A 277 17.21 -27.64 38.38
N GLY A 278 16.48 -27.60 39.49
CA GLY A 278 15.01 -27.52 39.53
C GLY A 278 14.42 -26.21 38.97
N GLN A 279 15.30 -25.26 38.71
CA GLN A 279 15.06 -24.01 37.98
C GLN A 279 14.96 -24.17 36.45
N PHE A 280 15.43 -25.28 35.89
CA PHE A 280 15.40 -25.55 34.45
C PHE A 280 14.24 -26.44 34.02
N GLY A 281 13.84 -26.30 32.75
CA GLY A 281 12.89 -27.20 32.13
C GLY A 281 13.50 -28.57 31.80
N TYR A 282 12.62 -29.50 31.47
CA TYR A 282 12.95 -30.93 31.43
C TYR A 282 13.69 -31.41 30.17
N GLN A 283 13.66 -30.61 29.12
CA GLN A 283 14.38 -30.90 27.87
C GLN A 283 15.71 -30.14 27.83
N THR A 284 16.15 -29.57 28.95
CA THR A 284 17.39 -28.80 29.05
C THR A 284 18.55 -29.64 28.57
N VAL A 285 19.35 -29.06 27.68
CA VAL A 285 20.63 -29.65 27.28
C VAL A 285 21.72 -29.15 28.23
N TYR A 286 22.58 -30.08 28.64
CA TYR A 286 23.68 -29.83 29.58
C TYR A 286 25.03 -30.15 28.95
N GLY A 287 26.09 -29.50 29.44
CA GLY A 287 27.49 -29.84 29.18
C GLY A 287 28.39 -29.27 30.27
N VAL A 288 29.69 -29.59 30.24
CA VAL A 288 30.62 -29.20 31.32
C VAL A 288 31.82 -28.44 30.77
N ALA A 289 32.10 -27.27 31.35
CA ALA A 289 33.34 -26.53 31.13
C ALA A 289 34.08 -26.41 32.46
N GLY A 290 35.07 -27.29 32.69
CA GLY A 290 35.81 -27.36 33.95
C GLY A 290 34.89 -27.66 35.15
N SER A 291 34.88 -26.78 36.14
CA SER A 291 34.02 -26.86 37.33
C SER A 291 32.60 -26.31 37.13
N SER A 292 32.23 -25.94 35.91
CA SER A 292 30.96 -25.27 35.59
C SER A 292 30.05 -26.14 34.72
N LEU A 293 28.82 -26.38 35.18
CA LEU A 293 27.72 -26.98 34.43
C LEU A 293 27.07 -25.90 33.56
N LEU A 294 27.00 -26.14 32.25
CA LEU A 294 26.34 -25.28 31.29
C LEU A 294 24.94 -25.84 30.99
N ALA A 295 23.94 -24.97 30.87
CA ALA A 295 22.54 -25.34 30.66
C ALA A 295 21.84 -24.43 29.65
N VAL A 296 21.05 -25.01 28.74
CA VAL A 296 20.13 -24.28 27.83
C VAL A 296 18.77 -24.99 27.79
N ASP A 297 17.71 -24.28 28.18
CA ASP A 297 16.32 -24.72 28.01
C ASP A 297 15.90 -24.72 26.52
N PRO A 298 14.90 -25.52 26.10
CA PRO A 298 14.33 -25.38 24.76
C PRO A 298 13.60 -24.04 24.58
N ILE A 299 13.44 -23.63 23.32
CA ILE A 299 12.40 -22.64 22.99
C ILE A 299 11.06 -23.35 23.19
N MET A 300 10.23 -22.83 24.10
CA MET A 300 8.89 -23.40 24.35
C MET A 300 7.95 -23.06 23.19
N PRO A 301 7.35 -24.06 22.50
CA PRO A 301 6.48 -23.79 21.36
C PRO A 301 5.20 -23.02 21.72
N GLY A 302 4.73 -22.15 20.83
CA GLY A 302 3.50 -21.37 20.98
C GLY A 302 3.69 -19.87 20.70
N ASN A 303 2.93 -19.02 21.38
CA ASN A 303 2.94 -17.55 21.20
C ASN A 303 4.20 -16.86 21.79
N ASN A 304 5.37 -17.49 21.71
CA ASN A 304 6.62 -16.99 22.28
C ASN A 304 7.50 -16.35 21.20
N ILE A 305 8.38 -15.42 21.59
CA ILE A 305 9.33 -14.77 20.68
C ILE A 305 10.49 -15.73 20.39
N TYR A 306 10.60 -16.19 19.14
CA TYR A 306 11.60 -17.19 18.75
C TYR A 306 12.96 -16.56 18.39
N ARG A 307 13.81 -16.37 19.41
CA ARG A 307 15.21 -15.91 19.28
C ARG A 307 16.27 -16.87 19.85
N GLY A 308 15.86 -17.91 20.60
CA GLY A 308 16.73 -18.76 21.42
C GLY A 308 16.61 -18.44 22.92
N GLN A 309 17.20 -19.27 23.77
CA GLN A 309 17.17 -19.11 25.24
C GLN A 309 18.55 -18.68 25.78
N PRO A 310 18.67 -18.10 26.97
CA PRO A 310 19.99 -17.85 27.56
C PRO A 310 20.75 -19.16 27.83
N LEU A 311 22.06 -19.13 27.63
CA LEU A 311 23.01 -20.13 28.13
C LEU A 311 23.41 -19.74 29.55
N TRP A 312 23.09 -20.61 30.49
CA TRP A 312 23.41 -20.43 31.91
C TRP A 312 24.62 -21.27 32.31
N SER A 313 25.34 -20.81 33.32
CA SER A 313 26.43 -21.51 34.00
C SER A 313 26.12 -21.64 35.49
N LEU A 314 26.38 -22.81 36.04
CA LEU A 314 26.19 -23.16 37.45
C LEU A 314 27.47 -23.82 37.98
N ARG A 315 27.90 -23.45 39.19
CA ARG A 315 29.08 -24.05 39.82
C ARG A 315 28.79 -25.48 40.31
N THR A 316 29.63 -26.44 39.95
CA THR A 316 29.45 -27.87 40.31
C THR A 316 30.05 -28.27 41.64
N ASP A 317 30.85 -27.40 42.25
CA ASP A 317 31.38 -27.52 43.61
C ASP A 317 30.44 -26.93 44.68
N GLU A 318 29.28 -26.40 44.27
CA GLU A 318 28.21 -25.87 45.11
C GLU A 318 26.91 -26.68 44.90
N ALA A 319 26.17 -26.93 45.99
CA ALA A 319 24.96 -27.77 45.94
C ALA A 319 23.68 -27.02 45.49
N ASP A 320 23.69 -25.70 45.64
CA ASP A 320 22.60 -24.77 45.31
C ASP A 320 23.21 -23.46 44.75
N PRO A 321 23.82 -23.52 43.54
CA PRO A 321 24.57 -22.40 42.97
C PRO A 321 23.65 -21.35 42.30
N ASP A 322 24.04 -20.08 42.39
CA ASP A 322 23.47 -19.00 41.59
C ASP A 322 23.71 -19.23 40.07
N GLN A 323 22.68 -19.00 39.25
CA GLN A 323 22.83 -19.01 37.79
C GLN A 323 23.57 -17.78 37.28
N THR A 324 24.62 -17.99 36.47
CA THR A 324 25.33 -16.91 35.76
C THR A 324 25.04 -16.97 34.27
N GLU A 325 24.55 -15.87 33.67
CA GLU A 325 24.32 -15.79 32.22
C GLU A 325 25.67 -15.75 31.46
N VAL A 326 25.91 -16.73 30.58
CA VAL A 326 27.10 -16.81 29.73
C VAL A 326 26.89 -16.07 28.42
N MET A 327 25.71 -16.25 27.81
CA MET A 327 25.28 -15.56 26.60
C MET A 327 23.77 -15.70 26.43
N SER A 328 23.16 -14.74 25.75
CA SER A 328 21.76 -14.78 25.38
C SER A 328 21.58 -14.08 24.04
N PRO A 329 20.85 -14.64 23.07
CA PRO A 329 20.32 -16.00 23.05
C PRO A 329 21.34 -17.06 22.58
N ALA A 330 21.05 -18.32 22.89
CA ALA A 330 21.73 -19.53 22.45
C ALA A 330 20.73 -20.51 21.79
N ALA A 331 21.25 -21.37 20.92
CA ALA A 331 20.52 -22.50 20.36
C ALA A 331 20.33 -23.59 21.43
N HIS A 332 19.25 -24.37 21.30
CA HIS A 332 19.00 -25.55 22.11
C HIS A 332 19.91 -26.73 21.69
N GLN A 333 21.21 -26.52 21.83
CA GLN A 333 22.24 -27.53 21.61
C GLN A 333 23.53 -27.15 22.35
N ILE A 334 24.09 -28.13 23.05
CA ILE A 334 25.42 -28.08 23.65
C ILE A 334 26.20 -29.29 23.11
N VAL A 335 27.45 -29.09 22.68
CA VAL A 335 28.34 -30.17 22.24
C VAL A 335 29.67 -30.10 22.97
N GLN A 336 30.02 -31.17 23.68
CA GLN A 336 31.27 -31.31 24.41
C GLN A 336 32.44 -31.55 23.42
N ALA A 337 33.55 -30.83 23.60
CA ALA A 337 34.80 -31.09 22.91
C ALA A 337 35.77 -31.88 23.81
N PRO A 338 36.68 -32.70 23.24
CA PRO A 338 37.58 -33.57 24.00
C PRO A 338 38.65 -32.87 24.86
N ASP A 339 38.80 -31.54 24.77
CA ASP A 339 39.65 -30.75 25.67
C ASP A 339 38.87 -30.11 26.84
N GLY A 340 37.65 -30.59 27.12
CA GLY A 340 36.79 -30.07 28.18
C GLY A 340 36.14 -28.72 27.87
N SER A 341 36.38 -28.15 26.68
CA SER A 341 35.60 -27.01 26.18
C SER A 341 34.27 -27.45 25.60
N VAL A 342 33.37 -26.49 25.40
CA VAL A 342 32.00 -26.71 24.92
C VAL A 342 31.71 -25.82 23.72
N LEU A 343 31.02 -26.35 22.70
CA LEU A 343 30.51 -25.57 21.58
C LEU A 343 29.00 -25.33 21.69
N VAL A 344 28.60 -24.10 21.39
CA VAL A 344 27.21 -23.63 21.32
C VAL A 344 27.06 -22.72 20.10
N ALA A 345 25.97 -22.86 19.35
CA ALA A 345 25.56 -21.84 18.37
C ALA A 345 24.70 -20.80 19.10
N GLY A 346 24.95 -19.52 18.90
CA GLY A 346 24.29 -18.47 19.68
C GLY A 346 24.72 -17.07 19.27
N ALA A 347 24.40 -16.08 20.10
CA ALA A 347 24.79 -14.69 19.92
C ALA A 347 25.32 -14.07 21.21
N ALA A 348 26.25 -13.11 21.10
CA ALA A 348 26.91 -12.53 22.25
C ALA A 348 25.98 -11.67 23.12
N LYS A 349 24.91 -11.11 22.53
CA LYS A 349 23.92 -10.25 23.22
C LYS A 349 22.53 -10.39 22.62
N TYR A 350 21.52 -10.27 23.47
CA TYR A 350 20.14 -10.30 23.02
C TYR A 350 19.75 -8.96 22.38
N VAL A 351 19.25 -9.04 21.15
CA VAL A 351 18.69 -7.90 20.42
C VAL A 351 17.23 -8.19 20.12
N GLN A 352 16.33 -7.38 20.68
CA GLN A 352 14.88 -7.55 20.53
C GLN A 352 14.41 -7.32 19.08
N TYR A 353 15.05 -6.42 18.35
CA TYR A 353 14.67 -6.04 16.97
C TYR A 353 15.92 -5.79 16.12
N GLY A 354 15.98 -6.38 14.93
CA GLY A 354 17.10 -6.24 13.99
C GLY A 354 18.01 -7.47 13.92
N ASP A 355 19.13 -7.33 13.22
CA ASP A 355 20.09 -8.41 13.00
C ASP A 355 20.70 -8.90 14.31
N LEU A 356 21.06 -10.18 14.34
CA LEU A 356 21.67 -10.86 15.47
C LEU A 356 23.08 -11.33 15.06
N ASP A 357 24.06 -11.18 15.94
CA ASP A 357 25.43 -11.69 15.79
C ASP A 357 25.47 -13.21 16.04
N TRP A 358 24.72 -13.95 15.23
CA TRP A 358 24.56 -15.39 15.35
C TRP A 358 25.77 -16.12 14.78
N GLY A 359 26.44 -16.90 15.62
CA GLY A 359 27.70 -17.56 15.30
C GLY A 359 27.97 -18.76 16.20
N PHE A 360 29.12 -19.40 15.97
CA PHE A 360 29.62 -20.47 16.82
C PHE A 360 30.51 -19.93 17.94
N TYR A 361 30.20 -20.30 19.17
CA TYR A 361 30.93 -19.90 20.36
C TYR A 361 31.56 -21.13 21.02
N ARG A 362 32.84 -21.02 21.35
CA ARG A 362 33.57 -21.98 22.18
C ARG A 362 33.66 -21.45 23.60
N ILE A 363 33.11 -22.21 24.53
CA ILE A 363 33.01 -21.90 25.95
C ILE A 363 34.08 -22.69 26.71
N THR A 364 34.82 -22.01 27.56
CA THR A 364 35.90 -22.56 28.39
C THR A 364 35.84 -21.98 29.79
N GLU A 365 36.44 -22.65 30.77
CA GLU A 365 36.64 -22.09 32.10
C GLU A 365 38.08 -21.57 32.24
N ALA A 366 38.25 -20.33 32.68
CA ALA A 366 39.54 -19.77 33.03
C ALA A 366 39.94 -20.12 34.47
N ALA A 367 41.24 -20.02 34.78
CA ALA A 367 41.75 -20.16 36.13
C ALA A 367 40.98 -19.26 37.12
N GLY A 368 40.46 -19.86 38.20
CA GLY A 368 39.56 -19.19 39.13
C GLY A 368 38.06 -19.35 38.83
N GLY A 369 37.67 -20.27 37.95
CA GLY A 369 36.26 -20.68 37.79
C GLY A 369 35.39 -19.72 36.95
N THR A 370 36.02 -18.81 36.19
CA THR A 370 35.30 -17.82 35.38
C THR A 370 35.10 -18.34 33.96
N ILE A 371 33.85 -18.46 33.51
CA ILE A 371 33.54 -18.82 32.11
C ILE A 371 34.04 -17.74 31.14
N GLN A 372 34.70 -18.19 30.08
CA GLN A 372 35.11 -17.41 28.92
C GLN A 372 34.40 -17.94 27.68
N ARG A 373 34.00 -17.03 26.80
CA ARG A 373 33.40 -17.35 25.50
C ARG A 373 34.26 -16.76 24.38
N ARG A 374 34.54 -17.57 23.37
CA ARG A 374 35.30 -17.17 22.17
C ARG A 374 34.48 -17.49 20.93
N GLU A 375 34.12 -16.45 20.19
CA GLU A 375 33.52 -16.61 18.85
C GLU A 375 34.52 -17.29 17.90
N ILE A 376 34.02 -18.19 17.06
CA ILE A 376 34.81 -19.00 16.13
C ILE A 376 34.52 -18.63 14.67
N ALA A 377 33.24 -18.51 14.32
CA ALA A 377 32.78 -18.18 12.98
C ALA A 377 31.31 -17.73 12.98
N ASP A 378 30.96 -16.79 12.09
CA ASP A 378 29.60 -16.33 11.85
C ASP A 378 28.73 -17.44 11.22
N ILE A 379 27.43 -17.47 11.55
CA ILE A 379 26.43 -18.27 10.86
C ILE A 379 25.57 -17.33 10.02
N ALA A 380 25.65 -17.46 8.69
CA ALA A 380 24.87 -16.63 7.78
C ALA A 380 23.35 -16.78 8.05
N PRO A 381 22.59 -15.67 8.16
CA PRO A 381 21.17 -15.71 8.47
C PRO A 381 20.36 -16.36 7.33
N MET A 382 19.18 -16.86 7.68
CA MET A 382 18.17 -17.20 6.67
C MET A 382 17.57 -15.92 6.07
N PRO A 383 17.26 -15.89 4.76
CA PRO A 383 16.42 -14.84 4.19
C PRO A 383 15.05 -14.80 4.88
N ALA A 384 14.54 -13.60 5.14
CA ALA A 384 13.18 -13.40 5.64
C ALA A 384 12.17 -13.69 4.53
N GLN A 385 11.18 -14.52 4.84
CA GLN A 385 10.13 -14.92 3.91
C GLN A 385 9.24 -13.73 3.56
N THR A 386 8.95 -13.56 2.27
CA THR A 386 7.97 -12.59 1.77
C THR A 386 6.56 -13.12 1.98
N LEU A 387 5.90 -12.64 3.04
CA LEU A 387 4.51 -13.00 3.37
C LEU A 387 3.50 -12.27 2.49
N GLY A 388 3.85 -11.10 1.95
CA GLY A 388 2.93 -10.25 1.21
C GLY A 388 3.64 -9.13 0.46
N MET A 389 3.07 -8.65 -0.66
CA MET A 389 3.61 -7.44 -1.32
C MET A 389 2.61 -6.59 -2.11
N SER A 390 2.83 -5.28 -2.09
CA SER A 390 2.10 -4.30 -2.89
C SER A 390 3.04 -3.22 -3.44
N LEU A 391 2.71 -2.71 -4.63
CA LEU A 391 3.45 -1.62 -5.28
C LEU A 391 2.47 -0.53 -5.72
N GLY A 392 2.75 0.73 -5.38
CA GLY A 392 1.92 1.86 -5.79
C GLY A 392 2.67 3.18 -5.81
N SER A 393 2.64 3.89 -6.95
CA SER A 393 3.35 5.16 -7.15
C SER A 393 4.86 5.06 -6.81
N GLY A 394 5.48 3.93 -7.14
CA GLY A 394 6.88 3.62 -6.84
C GLY A 394 7.18 3.42 -5.35
N ILE A 395 6.20 3.04 -4.52
CA ILE A 395 6.41 2.58 -3.15
C ILE A 395 6.13 1.08 -3.13
N LEU A 396 7.20 0.28 -3.04
CA LEU A 396 7.10 -1.15 -2.76
C LEU A 396 6.87 -1.32 -1.26
N THR A 397 5.90 -2.14 -0.88
CA THR A 397 5.70 -2.57 0.50
C THR A 397 5.72 -4.09 0.54
N THR A 398 6.52 -4.68 1.42
CA THR A 398 6.49 -6.12 1.71
C THR A 398 6.15 -6.37 3.17
N GLY A 399 5.42 -7.45 3.46
CA GLY A 399 5.34 -8.03 4.81
C GLY A 399 6.38 -9.14 4.93
N VAL A 400 7.28 -9.07 5.92
CA VAL A 400 8.39 -10.04 6.07
C VAL A 400 8.65 -10.41 7.53
N ASN A 401 9.00 -11.67 7.79
CA ASN A 401 9.30 -12.22 9.12
C ASN A 401 10.71 -11.86 9.64
N SER A 402 11.16 -10.62 9.40
CA SER A 402 12.53 -10.17 9.71
C SER A 402 12.71 -9.50 11.07
N THR A 403 11.63 -9.00 11.67
CA THR A 403 11.73 -7.97 12.73
C THR A 403 11.21 -8.44 14.08
N ILE A 404 10.16 -9.23 14.09
CA ILE A 404 9.67 -10.02 15.22
C ILE A 404 9.02 -11.29 14.64
N TYR A 405 9.03 -12.38 15.40
CA TYR A 405 8.28 -13.58 15.06
C TYR A 405 7.76 -14.26 16.34
N GLU A 406 6.44 -14.37 16.41
CA GLU A 406 5.64 -15.05 17.43
C GLU A 406 4.59 -15.88 16.67
N PRO A 407 4.71 -17.22 16.64
CA PRO A 407 3.74 -18.08 15.96
C PRO A 407 2.31 -17.81 16.41
N GLY A 408 1.38 -17.78 15.45
CA GLY A 408 -0.03 -17.46 15.69
C GLY A 408 -0.32 -16.00 16.12
N GLY A 409 0.71 -15.15 16.24
CA GLY A 409 0.61 -13.76 16.69
C GLY A 409 1.25 -12.77 15.72
N LEU A 410 2.42 -12.26 16.09
CA LEU A 410 3.21 -11.31 15.29
C LEU A 410 4.11 -12.06 14.29
N LEU A 411 3.78 -11.97 13.01
CA LEU A 411 4.44 -12.70 11.92
C LEU A 411 5.69 -11.99 11.38
N GLY A 412 5.87 -10.71 11.72
CA GLY A 412 6.87 -9.87 11.07
C GLY A 412 6.52 -8.39 11.11
N ALA A 413 7.09 -7.65 10.16
CA ALA A 413 6.79 -6.24 9.98
C ALA A 413 6.68 -5.87 8.50
N TYR A 414 5.90 -4.83 8.23
CA TYR A 414 5.88 -4.20 6.92
C TYR A 414 7.17 -3.41 6.70
N ARG A 415 7.73 -3.52 5.51
CA ARG A 415 8.88 -2.73 5.06
C ARG A 415 8.49 -1.96 3.80
N SER A 416 8.62 -0.64 3.83
CA SER A 416 8.39 0.21 2.66
C SER A 416 9.72 0.59 2.02
N THR A 417 9.81 0.45 0.70
CA THR A 417 10.94 0.89 -0.12
C THR A 417 10.45 1.85 -1.20
N TRP A 418 11.00 3.08 -1.18
CA TRP A 418 10.68 4.11 -2.17
C TRP A 418 11.65 3.96 -3.33
N LEU A 419 11.08 3.81 -4.51
CA LEU A 419 11.79 3.73 -5.78
C LEU A 419 11.64 5.04 -6.54
N THR A 420 12.62 5.38 -7.37
CA THR A 420 12.53 6.51 -8.30
C THR A 420 11.23 6.49 -9.10
N THR A 421 10.60 7.67 -9.26
CA THR A 421 9.27 7.81 -9.92
C THR A 421 9.33 8.02 -11.43
N GLY A 422 10.53 7.97 -12.02
CA GLY A 422 10.78 8.13 -13.44
C GLY A 422 12.19 7.68 -13.82
N GLY A 423 12.38 7.32 -15.09
CA GLY A 423 13.62 6.70 -15.56
C GLY A 423 13.76 5.26 -15.06
N THR A 424 15.01 4.81 -14.86
CA THR A 424 15.31 3.49 -14.31
C THR A 424 15.01 3.45 -12.80
N PRO A 425 14.26 2.45 -12.30
CA PRO A 425 14.08 2.20 -10.88
C PRO A 425 15.40 2.12 -10.11
N SER A 426 15.49 2.85 -9.00
CA SER A 426 16.52 2.68 -7.99
C SER A 426 15.96 3.04 -6.62
N VAL A 427 16.56 2.51 -5.55
CA VAL A 427 16.11 2.73 -4.17
C VAL A 427 16.48 4.14 -3.71
N GLU A 428 15.47 4.95 -3.36
CA GLU A 428 15.63 6.27 -2.72
C GLU A 428 15.81 6.12 -1.20
N LYS A 429 15.03 5.25 -0.56
CA LYS A 429 15.09 4.90 0.87
C LYS A 429 14.26 3.65 1.19
N THR A 430 14.52 3.04 2.34
CA THR A 430 13.71 1.96 2.92
C THR A 430 13.39 2.28 4.39
N THR A 431 12.23 1.85 4.88
CA THR A 431 11.80 1.97 6.28
C THR A 431 11.24 0.65 6.80
N LEU A 432 11.27 0.52 8.12
CA LEU A 432 10.49 -0.42 8.90
C LEU A 432 9.22 0.29 9.36
N ASP A 433 8.06 -0.32 9.12
CA ASP A 433 6.74 0.29 9.35
C ASP A 433 6.01 -0.44 10.48
N ALA A 434 4.70 -0.68 10.36
CA ALA A 434 3.89 -1.38 11.35
C ALA A 434 4.12 -2.91 11.35
N TRP A 435 3.65 -3.58 12.40
CA TRP A 435 3.71 -5.03 12.52
C TRP A 435 2.75 -5.78 11.58
N VAL A 436 3.13 -7.00 11.21
CA VAL A 436 2.28 -7.96 10.49
C VAL A 436 1.74 -8.98 11.49
N THR A 437 0.44 -9.22 11.50
CA THR A 437 -0.26 -10.09 12.47
C THR A 437 -1.28 -10.97 11.76
N GLY A 438 -1.31 -12.28 12.02
CA GLY A 438 -2.34 -13.18 11.47
C GLY A 438 -2.35 -13.34 9.94
N ASP A 439 -3.13 -14.30 9.48
CA ASP A 439 -2.97 -14.98 8.19
C ASP A 439 -4.18 -14.80 7.25
N ASP A 440 -3.96 -14.50 5.97
CA ASP A 440 -5.03 -14.39 4.96
C ASP A 440 -5.31 -15.80 4.38
N GLY A 441 -6.04 -16.64 5.11
CA GLY A 441 -6.19 -18.10 4.89
C GLY A 441 -6.69 -18.59 3.51
N ASP A 442 -7.02 -17.68 2.59
CA ASP A 442 -7.43 -17.95 1.22
C ASP A 442 -6.24 -17.98 0.20
N CYS A 443 -5.00 -17.67 0.61
CA CYS A 443 -3.82 -17.69 -0.30
C CYS A 443 -2.87 -18.89 -0.13
N HIS A 444 -3.27 -19.95 0.60
CA HIS A 444 -2.46 -21.17 0.69
C HIS A 444 -2.71 -22.13 -0.48
N TYR A 445 -1.62 -22.67 -1.01
CA TYR A 445 -1.62 -24.04 -1.52
C TYR A 445 -1.11 -24.99 -0.43
N SER A 446 -1.48 -26.27 -0.52
CA SER A 446 -1.25 -27.27 0.53
C SER A 446 0.21 -27.36 0.99
N GLY A 447 0.54 -26.84 2.18
CA GLY A 447 1.79 -27.12 2.89
C GLY A 447 2.72 -25.94 3.22
N SER A 448 2.31 -24.67 3.09
CA SER A 448 3.10 -23.51 3.55
C SER A 448 2.28 -22.60 4.48
N PRO A 449 2.87 -22.02 5.55
CA PRO A 449 2.12 -21.79 6.79
C PRO A 449 1.44 -20.42 6.94
N THR A 450 1.76 -19.40 6.13
CA THR A 450 1.20 -18.04 6.30
C THR A 450 1.35 -17.17 5.05
N CYS A 451 0.35 -16.33 4.71
CA CYS A 451 0.41 -15.31 3.67
C CYS A 451 -0.46 -14.07 3.98
N VAL A 452 -0.17 -12.94 3.31
CA VAL A 452 -0.88 -11.65 3.44
C VAL A 452 -1.03 -11.01 2.05
N THR A 453 -2.25 -10.95 1.54
CA THR A 453 -2.61 -10.33 0.26
C THR A 453 -2.67 -8.81 0.41
N MET A 454 -1.70 -8.08 -0.17
CA MET A 454 -1.56 -6.63 0.04
C MET A 454 -2.04 -5.75 -1.13
N PHE A 455 -2.57 -4.58 -0.81
CA PHE A 455 -3.07 -3.58 -1.76
C PHE A 455 -2.47 -2.21 -1.49
N ALA A 456 -1.88 -1.56 -2.51
CA ALA A 456 -1.46 -0.17 -2.43
C ALA A 456 -2.59 0.77 -2.90
N ASP A 457 -2.81 1.89 -2.19
CA ASP A 457 -3.78 2.93 -2.58
C ASP A 457 -3.21 3.99 -3.53
N GLY A 458 -1.90 3.95 -3.77
CA GLY A 458 -1.16 4.85 -4.66
C GLY A 458 -0.70 6.16 -4.01
N THR A 459 -1.09 6.46 -2.77
CA THR A 459 -0.85 7.74 -2.06
C THR A 459 0.09 7.64 -0.86
N GLY A 460 0.74 6.49 -0.67
CA GLY A 460 1.57 6.20 0.50
C GLY A 460 0.84 5.50 1.65
N PHE A 461 -0.24 4.77 1.33
CA PHE A 461 -0.82 3.80 2.25
C PHE A 461 -1.04 2.46 1.54
N HIS A 462 -1.03 1.39 2.34
CA HIS A 462 -1.40 0.04 1.92
C HIS A 462 -2.43 -0.57 2.87
N GLY A 463 -3.16 -1.58 2.41
CA GLY A 463 -4.02 -2.44 3.23
C GLY A 463 -3.75 -3.92 2.94
N ARG A 464 -4.24 -4.80 3.80
CA ARG A 464 -4.29 -6.26 3.58
C ARG A 464 -5.72 -6.70 3.21
N ARG A 465 -5.89 -7.95 2.79
CA ARG A 465 -7.21 -8.52 2.48
C ARG A 465 -8.04 -8.74 3.74
N ASP A 466 -7.57 -9.54 4.70
CA ASP A 466 -8.42 -9.93 5.83
C ASP A 466 -8.52 -8.82 6.89
N ASP A 467 -9.40 -9.00 7.87
CA ASP A 467 -9.68 -7.94 8.83
C ASP A 467 -8.51 -7.65 9.77
N THR A 468 -8.33 -6.36 10.08
CA THR A 468 -7.23 -5.94 10.95
C THR A 468 -7.63 -5.99 12.42
N TYR A 469 -8.91 -5.73 12.69
CA TYR A 469 -9.57 -5.90 13.97
C TYR A 469 -11.02 -6.28 13.70
N PHE A 470 -11.67 -6.93 14.68
CA PHE A 470 -13.08 -7.28 14.62
C PHE A 470 -13.96 -6.09 14.16
N GLU A 471 -14.70 -6.28 13.07
CA GLU A 471 -15.52 -5.27 12.39
C GLU A 471 -14.79 -4.06 11.76
N GLU A 472 -13.46 -4.05 11.67
CA GLU A 472 -12.69 -2.92 11.14
C GLU A 472 -11.67 -3.33 10.06
N THR A 473 -11.70 -2.62 8.93
CA THR A 473 -10.62 -2.65 7.95
C THR A 473 -9.75 -1.41 8.14
N MET A 474 -8.43 -1.58 8.10
CA MET A 474 -7.46 -0.52 8.33
C MET A 474 -6.46 -0.42 7.18
N LEU A 475 -5.96 0.79 6.94
CA LEU A 475 -4.80 1.04 6.09
C LEU A 475 -3.60 1.43 6.96
N TYR A 476 -2.40 1.03 6.55
CA TYR A 476 -1.14 1.40 7.16
C TYR A 476 -0.47 2.52 6.36
N ALA A 477 0.16 3.46 7.05
CA ALA A 477 0.92 4.53 6.40
C ALA A 477 2.33 4.03 6.07
N ASN A 478 2.72 4.08 4.80
CA ASN A 478 4.08 3.71 4.39
C ASN A 478 5.09 4.66 5.04
N GLY A 479 6.05 4.12 5.79
CA GLY A 479 7.03 4.90 6.55
C GLY A 479 6.61 5.26 7.97
N SER A 480 5.61 4.58 8.53
CA SER A 480 5.24 4.74 9.94
C SER A 480 4.92 3.39 10.60
N ALA A 481 5.40 3.23 11.83
CA ALA A 481 4.95 2.17 12.73
C ALA A 481 3.53 2.42 13.30
N THR A 482 3.01 3.66 13.19
CA THR A 482 1.65 3.97 13.65
C THR A 482 0.60 3.42 12.68
N PRO A 483 -0.45 2.74 13.16
CA PRO A 483 -1.57 2.34 12.32
C PRO A 483 -2.25 3.56 11.68
N GLY A 484 -2.73 3.40 10.44
CA GLY A 484 -3.31 4.49 9.66
C GLY A 484 -4.84 4.56 9.74
N PRO A 485 -5.49 5.18 8.74
CA PRO A 485 -6.94 5.36 8.75
C PRO A 485 -7.70 4.03 8.70
N LYS A 486 -8.78 3.95 9.48
CA LYS A 486 -9.62 2.75 9.60
C LYS A 486 -11.09 3.07 9.37
N VAL A 487 -11.86 2.06 8.96
CA VAL A 487 -13.31 2.16 8.75
C VAL A 487 -13.98 0.98 9.41
N LYS A 488 -14.92 1.26 10.32
CA LYS A 488 -15.76 0.24 10.94
C LYS A 488 -16.86 -0.19 9.97
N THR A 489 -16.80 -1.44 9.55
CA THR A 489 -17.72 -2.03 8.55
C THR A 489 -18.98 -2.57 9.21
N GLY A 490 -18.88 -3.08 10.44
CA GLY A 490 -19.96 -3.86 11.09
C GLY A 490 -20.21 -5.20 10.40
N PHE A 491 -19.18 -5.76 9.75
CA PHE A 491 -19.13 -7.14 9.29
C PHE A 491 -18.23 -7.92 10.26
N SER A 492 -18.53 -9.17 10.62
CA SER A 492 -17.71 -9.87 11.62
C SER A 492 -16.26 -10.11 11.17
N SER A 493 -16.08 -10.33 9.86
CA SER A 493 -14.79 -10.55 9.19
C SER A 493 -14.82 -9.83 7.84
N PRO A 494 -14.44 -8.53 7.78
CA PRO A 494 -14.42 -7.76 6.54
C PRO A 494 -13.17 -8.01 5.67
N TYR A 495 -13.38 -8.33 4.39
CA TYR A 495 -12.31 -8.59 3.42
C TYR A 495 -12.15 -7.44 2.42
N LEU A 496 -11.00 -6.78 2.38
CA LEU A 496 -10.66 -5.77 1.38
C LEU A 496 -10.46 -6.42 0.00
N LEU A 497 -11.35 -6.07 -0.94
CA LEU A 497 -11.35 -6.61 -2.31
C LEU A 497 -10.54 -5.74 -3.28
N ASP A 498 -10.62 -4.41 -3.13
CA ASP A 498 -9.86 -3.45 -3.93
C ASP A 498 -9.73 -2.09 -3.22
N LEU A 499 -8.72 -1.30 -3.61
CA LEU A 499 -8.30 -0.06 -2.96
C LEU A 499 -7.73 0.94 -3.99
N SER A 500 -8.18 2.19 -3.99
CA SER A 500 -7.62 3.26 -4.83
C SER A 500 -7.85 4.66 -4.25
N GLY A 501 -6.76 5.39 -4.03
CA GLY A 501 -6.74 6.78 -3.57
C GLY A 501 -7.23 7.00 -2.14
N ARG A 502 -8.55 7.00 -1.94
CA ARG A 502 -9.20 7.08 -0.61
C ARG A 502 -10.33 6.08 -0.43
N TYR A 503 -10.72 5.39 -1.50
CA TYR A 503 -11.86 4.49 -1.49
C TYR A 503 -11.40 3.04 -1.55
N GLY A 504 -12.16 2.16 -0.90
CA GLY A 504 -11.99 0.72 -1.02
C GLY A 504 -13.31 -0.01 -1.08
N VAL A 505 -13.26 -1.23 -1.62
CA VAL A 505 -14.37 -2.18 -1.70
C VAL A 505 -14.12 -3.28 -0.69
N ILE A 506 -15.11 -3.58 0.17
CA ILE A 506 -14.94 -4.50 1.30
C ILE A 506 -16.12 -5.49 1.36
N ASN A 507 -15.86 -6.78 1.34
CA ASN A 507 -16.87 -7.85 1.41
C ASN A 507 -17.06 -8.34 2.86
N SER A 508 -18.24 -8.88 3.19
CA SER A 508 -18.57 -9.36 4.54
C SER A 508 -18.41 -10.87 4.74
N GLY A 509 -17.31 -11.43 4.22
CA GLY A 509 -16.95 -12.84 4.39
C GLY A 509 -18.03 -13.79 3.87
N PRO A 510 -18.24 -14.97 4.51
CA PRO A 510 -19.26 -15.96 4.11
C PRO A 510 -20.73 -15.53 4.21
N LYS A 511 -21.03 -14.23 4.23
CA LYS A 511 -22.39 -13.65 4.18
C LYS A 511 -22.35 -12.56 3.11
N GLY A 512 -23.11 -12.70 2.03
CA GLY A 512 -22.91 -11.96 0.76
C GLY A 512 -23.33 -10.49 0.73
N ALA A 513 -22.81 -9.65 1.63
CA ALA A 513 -22.89 -8.19 1.52
C ALA A 513 -21.52 -7.57 1.26
N GLN A 514 -21.54 -6.38 0.66
CA GLN A 514 -20.36 -5.59 0.34
C GLN A 514 -20.57 -4.13 0.76
N ALA A 515 -19.49 -3.47 1.14
CA ALA A 515 -19.46 -2.07 1.52
C ALA A 515 -18.44 -1.29 0.70
N ILE A 516 -18.76 -0.02 0.46
CA ILE A 516 -17.85 0.95 -0.18
C ILE A 516 -17.42 1.94 0.87
N ALA A 517 -16.13 1.99 1.17
CA ALA A 517 -15.54 2.78 2.23
C ALA A 517 -14.82 4.02 1.71
N ASP A 518 -14.82 5.10 2.48
CA ASP A 518 -13.90 6.23 2.36
C ASP A 518 -12.97 6.24 3.57
N PHE A 519 -11.75 5.74 3.38
CA PHE A 519 -10.75 5.65 4.43
C PHE A 519 -10.23 7.01 4.90
N ARG A 520 -10.37 8.09 4.11
CA ARG A 520 -9.92 9.43 4.53
C ARG A 520 -10.99 10.19 5.29
N ALA A 521 -12.26 9.87 5.08
CA ALA A 521 -13.37 10.33 5.92
C ALA A 521 -13.61 9.43 7.15
N GLY A 522 -13.15 8.16 7.12
CA GLY A 522 -13.42 7.18 8.17
C GLY A 522 -14.86 6.61 8.11
N THR A 523 -15.50 6.63 6.93
CA THR A 523 -16.94 6.36 6.79
C THR A 523 -17.25 5.31 5.72
N LEU A 524 -18.33 4.56 5.94
CA LEU A 524 -18.99 3.82 4.88
C LEU A 524 -19.85 4.77 4.03
N LEU A 525 -19.71 4.68 2.71
CA LEU A 525 -20.56 5.39 1.75
C LEU A 525 -21.80 4.57 1.39
N GLN A 526 -21.65 3.25 1.28
CA GLN A 526 -22.69 2.32 0.80
C GLN A 526 -22.54 0.97 1.48
N LYS A 527 -23.67 0.28 1.71
CA LYS A 527 -23.77 -1.17 1.87
C LYS A 527 -24.69 -1.70 0.77
N ARG A 528 -24.34 -2.83 0.17
CA ARG A 528 -25.01 -3.43 -1.00
C ARG A 528 -24.78 -4.94 -1.04
N ASP A 529 -25.38 -5.62 -2.00
CA ASP A 529 -25.12 -7.04 -2.27
C ASP A 529 -23.67 -7.25 -2.73
N ASP A 530 -23.09 -8.41 -2.42
CA ASP A 530 -21.76 -8.77 -2.92
C ASP A 530 -21.77 -9.00 -4.43
N VAL A 531 -20.90 -8.27 -5.13
CA VAL A 531 -20.68 -8.34 -6.57
C VAL A 531 -19.20 -8.13 -6.89
N PRO A 532 -18.67 -8.77 -7.95
CA PRO A 532 -17.34 -8.46 -8.48
C PRO A 532 -17.20 -6.97 -8.77
N ALA A 533 -16.25 -6.33 -8.12
CA ALA A 533 -16.10 -4.89 -8.14
C ALA A 533 -14.63 -4.45 -8.00
N ALA A 534 -14.35 -3.28 -8.58
CA ALA A 534 -13.03 -2.64 -8.52
C ALA A 534 -13.22 -1.12 -8.43
N VAL A 535 -12.24 -0.42 -7.87
CA VAL A 535 -12.29 1.03 -7.68
C VAL A 535 -11.06 1.71 -8.28
N TRP A 536 -11.29 2.74 -9.09
CA TRP A 536 -10.23 3.58 -9.65
C TRP A 536 -10.55 5.05 -9.38
N GLY A 537 -9.94 5.61 -8.33
CA GLY A 537 -10.36 6.89 -7.77
C GLY A 537 -11.85 6.91 -7.47
N ASN A 538 -12.59 7.91 -7.96
CA ASN A 538 -14.03 8.02 -7.73
C ASN A 538 -14.93 7.21 -8.70
N LEU A 539 -14.36 6.26 -9.46
CA LEU A 539 -15.13 5.33 -10.30
C LEU A 539 -15.14 3.92 -9.69
N LEU A 540 -16.32 3.48 -9.28
CA LEU A 540 -16.61 2.13 -8.83
C LEU A 540 -17.16 1.30 -10.00
N TRP A 541 -16.41 0.30 -10.42
CA TRP A 541 -16.85 -0.70 -11.39
C TRP A 541 -17.55 -1.83 -10.66
N SER A 542 -18.65 -2.34 -11.22
CA SER A 542 -19.39 -3.45 -10.62
C SER A 542 -20.07 -4.29 -11.70
N ALA A 543 -19.93 -5.61 -11.59
CA ALA A 543 -20.67 -6.56 -12.40
C ALA A 543 -22.15 -6.63 -11.99
N SER A 544 -23.04 -6.94 -12.94
CA SER A 544 -24.38 -7.43 -12.65
C SER A 544 -24.34 -8.90 -12.25
N ALA A 545 -25.32 -9.35 -11.46
CA ALA A 545 -25.45 -10.76 -11.08
C ALA A 545 -25.64 -11.70 -12.29
N GLU A 546 -26.25 -11.20 -13.37
CA GLU A 546 -26.53 -11.97 -14.59
C GLU A 546 -26.15 -11.18 -15.85
N GLY A 547 -25.91 -11.90 -16.96
CA GLY A 547 -25.78 -11.32 -18.30
C GLY A 547 -24.49 -10.55 -18.59
N GLY A 548 -23.46 -10.69 -17.74
CA GLY A 548 -22.10 -10.22 -18.02
C GLY A 548 -21.93 -8.72 -18.18
N ARG A 549 -22.82 -7.88 -17.63
CA ARG A 549 -22.71 -6.42 -17.73
C ARG A 549 -21.83 -5.87 -16.62
N VAL A 550 -20.87 -5.02 -16.96
CA VAL A 550 -20.04 -4.30 -15.99
C VAL A 550 -20.29 -2.80 -16.13
N THR A 551 -20.61 -2.13 -15.02
CA THR A 551 -21.02 -0.71 -15.01
C THR A 551 -20.11 0.12 -14.09
N ALA A 552 -19.64 1.26 -14.59
CA ALA A 552 -18.91 2.26 -13.82
C ALA A 552 -19.88 3.27 -13.20
N THR A 553 -19.77 3.48 -11.89
CA THR A 553 -20.59 4.42 -11.12
C THR A 553 -19.69 5.41 -10.41
N ARG A 554 -20.00 6.71 -10.50
CA ARG A 554 -19.28 7.75 -9.76
C ARG A 554 -19.70 7.76 -8.30
N ILE A 555 -18.74 7.56 -7.40
CA ILE A 555 -18.92 7.69 -5.96
C ILE A 555 -18.52 9.09 -5.47
N PRO A 556 -19.14 9.63 -4.41
CA PRO A 556 -20.25 9.05 -3.63
C PRO A 556 -21.63 9.17 -4.32
N ALA A 557 -21.77 9.96 -5.38
CA ALA A 557 -23.05 10.40 -5.97
C ALA A 557 -23.85 9.34 -6.77
N THR A 558 -23.52 8.04 -6.64
CA THR A 558 -24.17 6.87 -7.28
C THR A 558 -24.56 7.02 -8.76
N THR A 559 -23.87 7.89 -9.51
CA THR A 559 -24.27 8.23 -10.88
C THR A 559 -23.57 7.32 -11.87
N ALA A 560 -24.31 6.53 -12.65
CA ALA A 560 -23.75 5.71 -13.72
C ALA A 560 -23.03 6.58 -14.76
N VAL A 561 -21.85 6.14 -15.20
CA VAL A 561 -20.97 6.87 -16.12
C VAL A 561 -20.86 6.15 -17.46
N GLU A 562 -20.62 4.84 -17.44
CA GLU A 562 -20.52 3.99 -18.62
C GLU A 562 -20.72 2.52 -18.25
N SER A 563 -20.94 1.65 -19.23
CA SER A 563 -21.00 0.20 -19.04
C SER A 563 -20.61 -0.55 -20.30
N PHE A 564 -20.08 -1.76 -20.15
CA PHE A 564 -19.88 -2.72 -21.24
C PHE A 564 -20.45 -4.09 -20.87
N THR A 565 -20.46 -5.02 -21.84
CA THR A 565 -20.82 -6.42 -21.63
C THR A 565 -19.62 -7.31 -21.98
N THR A 566 -19.38 -8.36 -21.19
CA THR A 566 -18.35 -9.37 -21.46
C THR A 566 -18.57 -10.02 -22.82
N SER A 567 -17.48 -10.41 -23.51
CA SER A 567 -17.53 -10.87 -24.91
C SER A 567 -18.34 -12.16 -25.12
N ASN A 568 -18.51 -12.96 -24.07
CA ASN A 568 -19.28 -14.19 -24.03
C ASN A 568 -20.50 -14.13 -23.09
N ASN A 569 -20.88 -12.93 -22.60
CA ASN A 569 -21.96 -12.68 -21.64
C ASN A 569 -21.85 -13.42 -20.28
N CYS A 570 -20.71 -14.01 -19.93
CA CYS A 570 -20.54 -14.62 -18.60
C CYS A 570 -20.55 -13.54 -17.52
N THR A 571 -21.19 -13.82 -16.38
CA THR A 571 -21.09 -13.01 -15.17
C THR A 571 -19.65 -13.09 -14.65
N PRO A 572 -18.92 -11.96 -14.54
CA PRO A 572 -17.59 -11.97 -13.94
C PRO A 572 -17.59 -12.55 -12.53
N THR A 573 -16.47 -13.12 -12.12
CA THR A 573 -16.14 -13.41 -10.72
C THR A 573 -15.03 -12.49 -10.22
N GLN A 574 -14.22 -11.94 -11.13
CA GLN A 574 -13.21 -10.92 -10.85
C GLN A 574 -13.38 -9.71 -11.78
N VAL A 575 -13.16 -8.51 -11.24
CA VAL A 575 -13.02 -7.25 -12.00
C VAL A 575 -11.78 -6.52 -11.47
N GLN A 576 -11.00 -5.89 -12.34
CA GLN A 576 -9.94 -4.96 -11.96
C GLN A 576 -10.02 -3.72 -12.86
N ALA A 577 -9.73 -2.53 -12.34
CA ALA A 577 -9.82 -1.28 -13.10
C ALA A 577 -8.57 -0.40 -12.90
N VAL A 578 -7.92 -0.02 -14.00
CA VAL A 578 -6.76 0.88 -14.00
C VAL A 578 -6.87 1.85 -15.17
N GLY A 579 -7.17 3.11 -14.88
CA GLY A 579 -7.18 4.17 -15.89
C GLY A 579 -8.10 3.87 -17.08
N ARG A 580 -7.50 3.64 -18.25
CA ARG A 580 -8.17 3.29 -19.52
C ARG A 580 -8.76 1.88 -19.55
N TRP A 581 -8.30 0.98 -18.68
CA TRP A 581 -8.48 -0.46 -18.84
C TRP A 581 -9.35 -1.05 -17.73
N VAL A 582 -10.20 -2.01 -18.10
CA VAL A 582 -10.99 -2.81 -17.15
C VAL A 582 -10.85 -4.28 -17.50
N TYR A 583 -10.17 -5.03 -16.64
CA TYR A 583 -10.05 -6.49 -16.74
C TYR A 583 -11.25 -7.17 -16.08
N TRP A 584 -11.67 -8.29 -16.65
CA TRP A 584 -12.68 -9.18 -16.09
C TRP A 584 -12.33 -10.64 -16.36
N SER A 585 -12.72 -11.52 -15.44
CA SER A 585 -12.72 -12.97 -15.66
C SER A 585 -13.90 -13.64 -14.97
N CYS A 586 -14.30 -14.79 -15.51
CA CYS A 586 -15.39 -15.65 -15.08
C CYS A 586 -14.77 -17.02 -14.76
N ASN A 587 -14.47 -17.24 -13.49
CA ASN A 587 -13.75 -18.42 -13.01
C ASN A 587 -14.67 -19.24 -12.11
N GLU A 588 -14.84 -20.53 -12.41
CA GLU A 588 -15.59 -21.48 -11.58
C GLU A 588 -14.65 -22.62 -11.17
N TYR A 589 -14.58 -22.93 -9.87
CA TYR A 589 -13.68 -23.96 -9.31
C TYR A 589 -12.21 -23.92 -9.79
N GLY A 590 -11.66 -22.71 -10.00
CA GLY A 590 -10.29 -22.55 -10.51
C GLY A 590 -10.14 -22.92 -11.98
N THR A 591 -11.18 -22.74 -12.79
CA THR A 591 -11.11 -22.79 -14.26
C THR A 591 -11.78 -21.55 -14.85
N ALA A 592 -11.05 -20.81 -15.69
CA ALA A 592 -11.56 -19.67 -16.44
C ALA A 592 -12.39 -20.09 -17.68
N TYR A 593 -13.68 -19.72 -17.70
CA TYR A 593 -14.59 -19.95 -18.84
C TYR A 593 -14.82 -18.70 -19.70
N GLY A 594 -14.27 -17.56 -19.28
CA GLY A 594 -14.27 -16.33 -20.05
C GLY A 594 -13.45 -15.25 -19.36
N SER A 595 -12.68 -14.49 -20.13
CA SER A 595 -11.84 -13.41 -19.60
C SER A 595 -11.46 -12.42 -20.70
N GLY A 596 -11.15 -11.19 -20.29
CA GLY A 596 -10.75 -10.16 -21.24
C GLY A 596 -10.42 -8.83 -20.59
N VAL A 597 -9.92 -7.90 -21.41
CA VAL A 597 -9.69 -6.52 -21.03
C VAL A 597 -10.50 -5.60 -21.94
N TYR A 598 -11.32 -4.75 -21.33
CA TYR A 598 -12.09 -3.71 -21.98
C TYR A 598 -11.31 -2.39 -22.03
N ASP A 599 -11.22 -1.82 -23.22
CA ASP A 599 -10.64 -0.51 -23.48
C ASP A 599 -11.74 0.57 -23.44
N ARG A 600 -11.66 1.45 -22.43
CA ARG A 600 -12.62 2.54 -22.24
C ARG A 600 -12.50 3.65 -23.28
N VAL A 601 -11.43 3.74 -24.06
CA VAL A 601 -11.23 4.77 -25.09
C VAL A 601 -11.78 4.29 -26.43
N THR A 602 -11.38 3.11 -26.89
CA THR A 602 -11.86 2.53 -28.16
C THR A 602 -13.25 1.87 -28.04
N LYS A 603 -13.69 1.58 -26.81
CA LYS A 603 -14.93 0.86 -26.48
C LYS A 603 -14.94 -0.61 -26.98
N THR A 604 -13.77 -1.22 -27.09
CA THR A 604 -13.58 -2.62 -27.54
C THR A 604 -13.02 -3.51 -26.44
N SER A 605 -13.33 -4.81 -26.48
CA SER A 605 -12.73 -5.82 -25.60
C SER A 605 -11.70 -6.67 -26.37
N ALA A 606 -10.57 -6.97 -25.72
CA ALA A 606 -9.59 -7.96 -26.16
C ALA A 606 -9.63 -9.20 -25.24
N ALA A 607 -9.21 -10.36 -25.74
CA ALA A 607 -9.02 -11.54 -24.92
C ALA A 607 -7.83 -11.38 -23.98
N ALA A 608 -7.91 -11.99 -22.80
CA ALA A 608 -6.84 -12.07 -21.81
C ALA A 608 -6.94 -13.42 -21.07
N PRO A 609 -5.89 -13.88 -20.38
CA PRO A 609 -5.96 -15.03 -19.47
C PRO A 609 -6.95 -14.74 -18.33
N GLY A 610 -7.52 -15.78 -17.72
CA GLY A 610 -8.52 -15.62 -16.65
C GLY A 610 -8.01 -15.81 -15.22
N GLU A 611 -6.81 -16.37 -15.07
CA GLU A 611 -6.24 -16.79 -13.78
C GLU A 611 -4.86 -16.16 -13.54
N LYS A 612 -4.60 -15.83 -12.26
CA LYS A 612 -3.38 -15.17 -11.77
C LYS A 612 -2.92 -13.99 -12.66
N VAL A 613 -3.89 -13.12 -13.00
CA VAL A 613 -3.66 -11.88 -13.75
C VAL A 613 -3.75 -10.67 -12.82
N LEU A 614 -2.80 -9.74 -12.94
CA LEU A 614 -2.93 -8.38 -12.39
C LEU A 614 -2.85 -7.34 -13.51
N LEU A 615 -3.78 -6.40 -13.48
CA LEU A 615 -3.87 -5.28 -14.42
C LEU A 615 -3.01 -4.10 -13.93
N GLY A 616 -2.11 -3.60 -14.79
CA GLY A 616 -1.38 -2.34 -14.63
C GLY A 616 -1.87 -1.27 -15.59
N ASP A 617 -1.21 -0.10 -15.61
CA ASP A 617 -1.55 0.98 -16.55
C ASP A 617 -0.91 0.73 -17.92
N GLY A 618 -1.71 0.24 -18.87
CA GLY A 618 -1.26 -0.09 -20.23
C GLY A 618 -0.87 -1.55 -20.45
N TYR A 619 -0.81 -2.36 -19.40
CA TYR A 619 -0.37 -3.75 -19.47
C TYR A 619 -1.12 -4.64 -18.49
N TYR A 620 -1.01 -5.96 -18.66
CA TYR A 620 -1.27 -6.91 -17.59
C TYR A 620 -0.09 -7.87 -17.44
N VAL A 621 0.01 -8.51 -16.28
CA VAL A 621 0.95 -9.61 -16.03
C VAL A 621 0.15 -10.85 -15.70
N GLN A 622 0.55 -11.98 -16.28
CA GLN A 622 0.04 -13.31 -15.96
C GLN A 622 1.17 -14.13 -15.29
N GLN A 623 0.83 -14.88 -14.24
CA GLN A 623 1.63 -16.01 -13.77
C GLN A 623 1.13 -17.32 -14.40
N ASP A 624 2.02 -18.13 -14.97
CA ASP A 624 1.70 -19.48 -15.45
C ASP A 624 1.83 -20.54 -14.33
N ALA A 625 1.46 -21.79 -14.64
CA ALA A 625 1.53 -22.91 -13.69
C ALA A 625 2.96 -23.30 -13.24
N ALA A 626 4.00 -22.83 -13.95
CA ALA A 626 5.40 -23.01 -13.55
C ALA A 626 5.91 -21.85 -12.68
N GLY A 627 5.14 -20.78 -12.54
CA GLY A 627 5.53 -19.56 -11.83
C GLY A 627 6.17 -18.49 -12.71
N THR A 628 6.16 -18.64 -14.04
CA THR A 628 6.72 -17.64 -14.96
C THR A 628 5.81 -16.42 -15.00
N LEU A 629 6.39 -15.23 -14.82
CA LEU A 629 5.69 -13.96 -14.96
C LEU A 629 5.86 -13.42 -16.38
N THR A 630 4.76 -13.26 -17.10
CA THR A 630 4.73 -12.73 -18.47
C THR A 630 3.88 -11.47 -18.54
N LEU A 631 4.47 -10.38 -19.05
CA LEU A 631 3.85 -9.08 -19.24
C LEU A 631 3.33 -8.93 -20.68
N PHE A 632 2.11 -8.41 -20.83
CA PHE A 632 1.46 -8.19 -22.13
C PHE A 632 1.04 -6.71 -22.29
N ASP A 633 1.38 -6.12 -23.45
CA ASP A 633 1.03 -4.73 -23.80
C ASP A 633 -0.42 -4.64 -24.32
N LEU A 634 -1.23 -3.77 -23.71
CA LEU A 634 -2.63 -3.55 -24.08
C LEU A 634 -2.81 -2.51 -25.20
N TYR A 635 -1.79 -1.71 -25.51
CA TYR A 635 -1.82 -0.81 -26.68
C TYR A 635 -1.59 -1.58 -27.99
N HIS A 636 -0.97 -2.76 -27.93
CA HIS A 636 -0.68 -3.63 -29.07
C HIS A 636 -1.21 -5.06 -28.86
N PRO A 637 -2.54 -5.24 -28.68
CA PRO A 637 -3.12 -6.54 -28.37
C PRO A 637 -2.81 -7.57 -29.46
N GLY A 638 -2.35 -8.75 -29.05
CA GLY A 638 -1.94 -9.84 -29.95
C GLY A 638 -0.43 -9.94 -30.20
N THR A 639 0.40 -9.01 -29.70
CA THR A 639 1.85 -9.24 -29.62
C THR A 639 2.20 -10.31 -28.60
N ALA A 640 3.30 -11.04 -28.82
CA ALA A 640 3.82 -11.98 -27.83
C ALA A 640 4.17 -11.27 -26.52
N GLY A 641 3.84 -11.90 -25.38
CA GLY A 641 4.19 -11.40 -24.06
C GLY A 641 5.70 -11.44 -23.80
N ARG A 642 6.17 -10.55 -22.92
CA ARG A 642 7.55 -10.48 -22.45
C ARG A 642 7.67 -11.15 -21.10
N VAL A 643 8.47 -12.21 -21.00
CA VAL A 643 8.85 -12.80 -19.70
C VAL A 643 9.68 -11.78 -18.91
N ILE A 644 9.33 -11.58 -17.64
CA ILE A 644 9.91 -10.55 -16.76
C ILE A 644 10.49 -11.09 -15.45
N GLY A 645 10.21 -12.35 -15.10
CA GLY A 645 10.63 -12.98 -13.86
C GLY A 645 10.03 -14.37 -13.66
N ALA A 646 10.37 -15.04 -12.57
CA ALA A 646 9.76 -16.31 -12.18
C ALA A 646 9.74 -16.43 -10.65
N VAL A 647 8.54 -16.60 -10.08
CA VAL A 647 8.29 -16.71 -8.62
C VAL A 647 8.28 -18.16 -8.13
N GLY A 648 8.37 -19.14 -9.04
CA GLY A 648 8.22 -20.56 -8.72
C GLY A 648 6.78 -21.02 -8.56
N GLN A 649 6.62 -22.30 -8.21
CA GLN A 649 5.31 -22.93 -8.03
C GLN A 649 4.67 -22.55 -6.70
N TYR A 650 3.34 -22.69 -6.62
CA TYR A 650 2.54 -22.50 -5.39
C TYR A 650 2.57 -21.09 -4.78
N THR A 651 2.76 -20.05 -5.60
CA THR A 651 2.73 -18.66 -5.15
C THR A 651 1.53 -17.88 -5.70
N GLU A 652 1.13 -16.79 -5.02
CA GLU A 652 -0.04 -15.99 -5.38
C GLU A 652 0.28 -14.52 -5.74
N PRO A 653 -0.55 -13.87 -6.58
CA PRO A 653 -0.48 -12.43 -6.83
C PRO A 653 -0.80 -11.63 -5.56
N ARG A 654 -0.13 -10.50 -5.38
CA ARG A 654 -0.09 -9.66 -4.16
C ARG A 654 0.51 -10.33 -2.91
N VAL A 655 1.04 -11.55 -3.08
CA VAL A 655 1.84 -12.26 -2.07
C VAL A 655 3.30 -12.28 -2.51
N SER A 656 3.61 -12.99 -3.61
CA SER A 656 4.97 -13.12 -4.16
C SER A 656 5.28 -12.18 -5.33
N TRP A 657 4.26 -11.58 -5.95
CA TRP A 657 4.44 -10.61 -7.03
C TRP A 657 3.28 -9.63 -7.13
N THR A 658 3.51 -8.44 -7.66
CA THR A 658 2.51 -7.37 -7.75
C THR A 658 2.86 -6.36 -8.84
N VAL A 659 1.91 -5.51 -9.26
CA VAL A 659 2.07 -4.53 -10.35
C VAL A 659 1.78 -3.12 -9.84
N ASP A 660 2.54 -2.11 -10.31
CA ASP A 660 2.19 -0.71 -10.02
C ASP A 660 1.01 -0.28 -10.91
N ARG A 661 -0.16 -0.17 -10.29
CA ARG A 661 -1.38 0.34 -10.93
C ARG A 661 -1.34 1.85 -11.15
N PHE A 662 -0.47 2.57 -10.46
CA PHE A 662 -0.35 4.02 -10.50
C PHE A 662 0.86 4.46 -11.35
N GLY A 663 1.15 3.71 -12.41
CA GLY A 663 2.32 3.89 -13.27
C GLY A 663 3.59 3.34 -12.64
N GLY A 664 4.29 2.45 -13.34
CA GLY A 664 5.50 1.81 -12.85
C GLY A 664 5.71 0.42 -13.43
N GLY A 665 6.49 -0.38 -12.72
CA GLY A 665 6.86 -1.74 -13.10
C GLY A 665 6.12 -2.83 -12.32
N VAL A 666 6.75 -4.00 -12.30
CA VAL A 666 6.28 -5.23 -11.64
C VAL A 666 7.29 -5.59 -10.58
N ALA A 667 6.85 -5.87 -9.36
CA ALA A 667 7.68 -6.38 -8.29
C ALA A 667 7.42 -7.88 -8.08
N TRP A 668 8.46 -8.66 -7.79
CA TRP A 668 8.35 -10.09 -7.51
C TRP A 668 9.50 -10.59 -6.63
N SER A 669 9.25 -11.57 -5.76
CA SER A 669 10.27 -12.24 -4.95
C SER A 669 10.78 -13.50 -5.65
N ASP A 670 12.09 -13.74 -5.60
CA ASP A 670 12.70 -14.97 -6.08
C ASP A 670 12.82 -16.04 -4.97
N GLN A 671 13.40 -17.20 -5.31
CA GLN A 671 13.60 -18.30 -4.36
C GLN A 671 14.65 -18.01 -3.27
N GLU A 672 15.39 -16.90 -3.39
CA GLU A 672 16.31 -16.39 -2.38
C GLU A 672 15.70 -15.20 -1.59
N GLU A 673 14.38 -14.98 -1.72
CA GLU A 673 13.60 -13.88 -1.12
C GLU A 673 14.09 -12.47 -1.47
N ARG A 674 14.86 -12.34 -2.56
CA ARG A 674 15.24 -11.03 -3.11
C ARG A 674 14.07 -10.48 -3.90
N VAL A 675 13.76 -9.19 -3.73
CA VAL A 675 12.65 -8.56 -4.47
C VAL A 675 13.18 -7.84 -5.68
N HIS A 676 12.87 -8.40 -6.83
CA HIS A 676 13.09 -7.83 -8.16
C HIS A 676 12.02 -6.80 -8.47
N VAL A 677 12.40 -5.65 -9.03
CA VAL A 677 11.44 -4.65 -9.56
C VAL A 677 11.81 -4.28 -11.00
N THR A 678 10.99 -4.77 -11.93
CA THR A 678 11.24 -4.74 -13.38
C THR A 678 10.34 -3.69 -14.05
N PRO A 679 10.87 -2.71 -14.80
CA PRO A 679 10.06 -1.75 -15.56
C PRO A 679 9.09 -2.44 -16.52
N SER A 680 7.86 -1.94 -16.62
CA SER A 680 6.83 -2.49 -17.51
C SER A 680 7.24 -2.45 -18.98
N GLY A 681 8.06 -1.47 -19.37
CA GLY A 681 8.44 -1.18 -20.76
C GLY A 681 7.30 -0.59 -21.61
N VAL A 682 6.10 -0.47 -21.03
CA VAL A 682 4.89 0.01 -21.70
C VAL A 682 4.63 1.47 -21.30
N PRO A 683 4.33 2.38 -22.23
CA PRO A 683 4.04 3.78 -21.90
C PRO A 683 2.80 3.90 -21.01
N ALA A 684 2.98 4.43 -19.79
CA ALA A 684 1.85 4.71 -18.89
C ALA A 684 0.91 5.78 -19.47
N SER A 685 -0.36 5.72 -19.11
CA SER A 685 -1.39 6.68 -19.51
C SER A 685 -1.01 8.10 -19.07
N ALA A 686 -1.57 9.11 -19.75
CA ALA A 686 -1.38 10.51 -19.37
C ALA A 686 -1.83 10.76 -17.91
N LEU A 687 -1.12 11.64 -17.20
CA LEU A 687 -1.43 11.97 -15.82
C LEU A 687 -2.83 12.60 -15.70
N THR A 688 -3.68 12.03 -14.85
CA THR A 688 -5.07 12.49 -14.61
C THR A 688 -5.38 12.66 -13.13
N VAL A 689 -6.41 13.44 -12.82
CA VAL A 689 -7.04 13.47 -11.49
C VAL A 689 -8.09 12.36 -11.43
N ILE A 690 -7.91 11.39 -10.52
CA ILE A 690 -8.82 10.24 -10.34
C ILE A 690 -9.88 10.50 -9.26
N ASP A 691 -9.59 11.38 -8.29
CA ASP A 691 -10.57 11.99 -7.40
C ASP A 691 -10.11 13.38 -6.94
N SER A 692 -11.03 14.22 -6.48
CA SER A 692 -10.67 15.52 -5.88
C SER A 692 -11.67 15.99 -4.84
N ALA A 693 -11.15 16.61 -3.78
CA ALA A 693 -11.92 17.31 -2.77
C ALA A 693 -11.40 18.76 -2.68
N VAL A 694 -12.21 19.71 -3.14
CA VAL A 694 -11.85 21.14 -3.16
C VAL A 694 -12.95 21.95 -2.50
N SER A 695 -12.58 22.69 -1.46
CA SER A 695 -13.48 23.61 -0.76
C SER A 695 -13.86 24.83 -1.63
N ALA A 696 -15.06 25.37 -1.42
CA ALA A 696 -15.56 26.51 -2.18
C ALA A 696 -15.28 27.89 -1.54
N THR A 697 -14.71 27.94 -0.33
CA THR A 697 -14.65 29.15 0.51
C THR A 697 -13.24 29.47 1.03
N VAL A 698 -12.97 30.76 1.22
CA VAL A 698 -11.78 31.33 1.88
C VAL A 698 -12.21 31.95 3.23
N PRO A 699 -11.32 32.10 4.23
CA PRO A 699 -9.87 31.83 4.22
C PRO A 699 -9.49 30.36 4.45
N ASN A 700 -10.45 29.47 4.66
CA ASN A 700 -10.21 28.05 4.92
C ASN A 700 -10.13 27.23 3.63
N TRP A 701 -9.55 27.78 2.55
CA TRP A 701 -9.53 27.10 1.28
C TRP A 701 -8.52 25.95 1.31
N SER A 702 -8.99 24.75 1.00
CA SER A 702 -8.20 23.54 0.79
C SER A 702 -8.58 22.84 -0.51
N GLY A 703 -7.56 22.24 -1.15
CA GLY A 703 -7.70 21.36 -2.29
C GLY A 703 -6.85 20.10 -2.09
N THR A 704 -7.45 18.94 -2.32
CA THR A 704 -6.77 17.65 -2.44
C THR A 704 -7.14 17.03 -3.79
N TRP A 705 -6.15 16.57 -4.54
CA TRP A 705 -6.33 15.88 -5.82
C TRP A 705 -5.57 14.57 -5.78
N TRP A 706 -6.28 13.47 -5.95
CA TRP A 706 -5.72 12.14 -6.15
C TRP A 706 -5.34 11.99 -7.62
N LEU A 707 -4.12 11.52 -7.86
CA LEU A 707 -3.50 11.43 -9.18
C LEU A 707 -3.45 9.98 -9.66
N SER A 708 -3.54 9.78 -10.98
CA SER A 708 -3.40 8.44 -11.58
C SER A 708 -1.99 7.87 -11.50
N LYS A 709 -0.97 8.74 -11.37
CA LYS A 709 0.45 8.37 -11.28
C LYS A 709 1.29 9.50 -10.63
N PRO A 710 2.56 9.28 -10.28
CA PRO A 710 3.41 10.32 -9.71
C PRO A 710 3.59 11.56 -10.59
N GLY A 711 3.63 12.72 -9.95
CA GLY A 711 4.09 13.98 -10.55
C GLY A 711 5.47 14.37 -10.04
N ALA A 712 6.33 14.95 -10.89
CA ALA A 712 7.66 15.45 -10.51
C ALA A 712 7.62 16.84 -9.86
N ALA A 713 6.68 17.69 -10.27
CA ALA A 713 6.46 19.03 -9.74
C ALA A 713 5.03 19.49 -10.01
N TRP A 714 4.53 20.41 -9.19
CA TRP A 714 3.20 20.99 -9.37
C TRP A 714 3.14 22.48 -9.01
N GLN A 715 2.17 23.16 -9.61
CA GLN A 715 1.91 24.58 -9.39
C GLN A 715 0.40 24.85 -9.34
N LEU A 716 -0.06 25.48 -8.26
CA LEU A 716 -1.43 25.95 -8.08
C LEU A 716 -1.46 27.48 -8.14
N VAL A 717 -2.22 28.03 -9.08
CA VAL A 717 -2.27 29.48 -9.36
C VAL A 717 -3.68 30.02 -9.18
N PHE A 718 -3.87 30.92 -8.22
CA PHE A 718 -5.12 31.63 -7.97
C PHE A 718 -5.18 32.92 -8.79
N ARG A 719 -6.34 33.20 -9.38
CA ARG A 719 -6.58 34.36 -10.26
C ARG A 719 -7.87 35.09 -9.92
N SER A 720 -7.86 36.41 -10.09
CA SER A 720 -9.04 37.26 -10.03
C SER A 720 -9.96 37.04 -11.25
N SER A 721 -11.19 37.55 -11.17
CA SER A 721 -12.13 37.67 -12.30
C SER A 721 -11.65 38.55 -13.46
N ALA A 722 -10.52 39.26 -13.28
CA ALA A 722 -9.81 40.00 -14.32
C ALA A 722 -8.60 39.22 -14.91
N GLY A 723 -8.37 37.98 -14.48
CA GLY A 723 -7.26 37.13 -14.92
C GLY A 723 -5.92 37.39 -14.19
N THR A 724 -5.82 38.44 -13.37
CA THR A 724 -4.62 38.76 -12.58
C THR A 724 -4.28 37.62 -11.62
N VAL A 725 -3.04 37.15 -11.64
CA VAL A 725 -2.51 36.19 -10.66
C VAL A 725 -2.43 36.87 -9.29
N LEU A 726 -3.02 36.21 -8.28
CA LEU A 726 -3.07 36.69 -6.90
C LEU A 726 -2.05 35.96 -6.02
N ARG A 727 -2.00 34.64 -6.17
CA ARG A 727 -1.14 33.75 -5.40
C ARG A 727 -0.72 32.57 -6.27
N THR A 728 0.55 32.18 -6.14
CA THR A 728 1.09 30.92 -6.65
C THR A 728 1.57 30.10 -5.46
N ILE A 729 1.27 28.81 -5.49
CA ILE A 729 1.78 27.80 -4.56
C ILE A 729 2.42 26.73 -5.45
N SER A 730 3.63 26.27 -5.11
CA SER A 730 4.33 25.24 -5.88
C SER A 730 4.81 24.15 -4.93
N GLY A 731 4.99 22.94 -5.46
CA GLY A 731 5.61 21.82 -4.76
C GLY A 731 6.40 20.92 -5.70
N THR A 732 7.19 20.05 -5.08
CA THR A 732 8.08 19.06 -5.73
C THR A 732 7.32 17.78 -6.07
N SER A 733 7.98 16.63 -6.03
CA SER A 733 7.38 15.33 -6.35
C SER A 733 6.18 15.00 -5.46
N ALA A 734 5.19 14.34 -6.07
CA ALA A 734 3.93 13.98 -5.46
C ALA A 734 3.54 12.56 -5.90
N ARG A 735 3.54 11.61 -4.96
CA ARG A 735 3.15 10.20 -5.19
C ARG A 735 1.65 10.06 -4.97
N GLY A 736 0.88 9.96 -6.06
CA GLY A 736 -0.57 9.77 -6.07
C GLY A 736 -1.47 10.85 -5.45
N VAL A 737 -0.93 11.88 -4.77
CA VAL A 737 -1.76 12.93 -4.17
C VAL A 737 -1.06 14.29 -4.11
N VAL A 738 -1.78 15.36 -4.47
CA VAL A 738 -1.39 16.75 -4.23
C VAL A 738 -2.36 17.35 -3.21
N LYS A 739 -1.83 18.08 -2.22
CA LYS A 739 -2.59 18.82 -1.20
C LYS A 739 -2.10 20.27 -1.14
N ALA A 740 -3.02 21.22 -1.08
CA ALA A 740 -2.70 22.64 -0.93
C ALA A 740 -3.78 23.37 -0.14
N THR A 741 -3.39 24.43 0.57
CA THR A 741 -4.29 25.35 1.28
C THR A 741 -4.01 26.79 0.88
N TRP A 742 -5.02 27.65 0.96
CA TRP A 742 -4.89 29.08 0.68
C TRP A 742 -5.67 29.92 1.69
N ASP A 743 -4.95 30.80 2.39
CA ASP A 743 -5.44 31.66 3.47
C ASP A 743 -6.15 32.93 2.99
N GLY A 744 -6.42 33.05 1.69
CA GLY A 744 -7.00 34.24 1.08
C GLY A 744 -6.02 35.42 0.95
N LYS A 745 -4.70 35.20 1.00
CA LYS A 745 -3.71 36.28 0.81
C LYS A 745 -2.99 36.21 -0.54
N ASP A 746 -2.58 37.38 -1.04
CA ASP A 746 -1.73 37.51 -2.22
C ASP A 746 -0.29 37.00 -1.96
N SER A 747 0.56 37.01 -2.99
CA SER A 747 1.98 36.64 -2.86
C SER A 747 2.80 37.59 -1.97
N ALA A 748 2.26 38.74 -1.58
CA ALA A 748 2.88 39.72 -0.67
C ALA A 748 2.29 39.67 0.74
N GLY A 749 1.44 38.69 1.06
CA GLY A 749 0.84 38.51 2.38
C GLY A 749 -0.31 39.47 2.70
N ARG A 750 -0.91 40.14 1.71
CA ARG A 750 -2.10 41.00 1.90
C ARG A 750 -3.36 40.21 1.64
N ALA A 751 -4.40 40.41 2.45
CA ALA A 751 -5.71 39.81 2.20
C ALA A 751 -6.26 40.27 0.84
N VAL A 752 -6.75 39.34 0.02
CA VAL A 752 -7.46 39.69 -1.21
C VAL A 752 -8.86 40.22 -0.88
N ALA A 753 -9.48 40.94 -1.81
CA ALA A 753 -10.82 41.47 -1.63
C ALA A 753 -11.87 40.35 -1.48
N ASN A 754 -13.08 40.69 -1.00
CA ASN A 754 -14.18 39.73 -1.05
C ASN A 754 -14.68 39.58 -2.49
N GLY A 755 -14.68 38.36 -3.02
CA GLY A 755 -15.11 38.07 -4.39
C GLY A 755 -14.92 36.60 -4.77
N THR A 756 -15.28 36.25 -6.01
CA THR A 756 -15.06 34.90 -6.56
C THR A 756 -13.73 34.82 -7.29
N TYR A 757 -13.01 33.73 -7.05
CA TYR A 757 -11.66 33.49 -7.57
C TYR A 757 -11.62 32.22 -8.39
N GLY A 758 -10.75 32.22 -9.40
CA GLY A 758 -10.41 31.01 -10.16
C GLY A 758 -9.09 30.43 -9.65
N TRP A 759 -8.89 29.14 -9.89
CA TRP A 759 -7.64 28.46 -9.59
C TRP A 759 -7.31 27.46 -10.71
N SER A 760 -6.02 27.27 -10.97
CA SER A 760 -5.51 26.22 -11.86
C SER A 760 -4.37 25.47 -11.19
N LEU A 761 -4.52 24.17 -11.01
CA LEU A 761 -3.43 23.24 -10.71
C LEU A 761 -2.82 22.74 -12.04
N THR A 762 -1.50 22.81 -12.15
CA THR A 762 -0.71 22.13 -13.17
C THR A 762 0.23 21.13 -12.50
N VAL A 763 0.34 19.90 -13.02
CA VAL A 763 1.24 18.86 -12.51
C VAL A 763 2.01 18.23 -13.67
N THR A 764 3.34 18.19 -13.56
CA THR A 764 4.21 17.54 -14.55
C THR A 764 4.37 16.05 -14.21
N PRO A 765 4.12 15.10 -15.14
CA PRO A 765 4.34 13.67 -14.91
C PRO A 765 5.79 13.36 -14.51
N ALA A 766 6.00 12.46 -13.54
CA ALA A 766 7.35 12.08 -13.11
C ALA A 766 8.07 11.16 -14.10
N ASP A 767 7.31 10.32 -14.80
CA ASP A 767 7.79 9.41 -15.85
C ASP A 767 8.05 10.09 -17.21
N GLY A 768 7.74 11.39 -17.32
CA GLY A 768 7.81 12.15 -18.57
C GLY A 768 6.75 11.77 -19.62
N GLN A 769 5.79 10.90 -19.30
CA GLN A 769 4.80 10.39 -20.25
C GLN A 769 3.51 11.21 -20.22
N GLY A 770 3.21 11.84 -21.36
CA GLY A 770 2.06 12.71 -21.56
C GLY A 770 2.31 14.18 -21.22
N ALA A 771 1.38 15.05 -21.63
CA ALA A 771 1.44 16.47 -21.31
C ALA A 771 1.18 16.73 -19.81
N PRO A 772 1.66 17.87 -19.26
CA PRO A 772 1.30 18.29 -17.90
C PRO A 772 -0.21 18.33 -17.67
N LEU A 773 -0.66 17.62 -16.64
CA LEU A 773 -2.04 17.67 -16.16
C LEU A 773 -2.40 19.11 -15.84
N THR A 774 -3.56 19.58 -16.31
CA THR A 774 -4.15 20.85 -15.87
C THR A 774 -5.58 20.61 -15.38
N ALA A 775 -5.84 20.99 -14.13
CA ALA A 775 -7.16 20.95 -13.50
C ALA A 775 -7.48 22.31 -12.89
N GLY A 776 -8.74 22.75 -12.90
CA GLY A 776 -9.07 24.07 -12.38
C GLY A 776 -10.51 24.50 -12.55
N VAL A 777 -10.83 25.60 -11.89
CA VAL A 777 -12.07 26.36 -12.10
C VAL A 777 -11.66 27.76 -12.55
N ALA A 778 -12.11 28.16 -13.74
CA ALA A 778 -11.87 29.51 -14.23
C ALA A 778 -12.59 30.53 -13.33
N ALA A 779 -11.96 31.69 -13.10
CA ALA A 779 -12.63 32.78 -12.39
C ALA A 779 -13.84 33.22 -13.24
N PRO A 780 -15.04 33.42 -12.65
CA PRO A 780 -16.15 33.97 -13.40
C PRO A 780 -15.76 35.36 -13.93
N PRO A 781 -16.11 35.70 -15.18
CA PRO A 781 -15.71 36.97 -15.78
C PRO A 781 -16.21 38.17 -14.95
N ALA A 782 -15.38 39.21 -14.83
CA ALA A 782 -15.72 40.39 -14.05
C ALA A 782 -17.07 41.02 -14.49
N PRO A 783 -17.89 41.54 -13.55
CA PRO A 783 -19.10 42.28 -13.86
C PRO A 783 -18.81 43.49 -14.75
N LEU A 784 -19.77 43.91 -15.57
CA LEU A 784 -19.61 45.13 -16.36
C LEU A 784 -19.54 46.35 -15.42
N LYS A 785 -18.46 47.12 -15.51
CA LYS A 785 -18.28 48.35 -14.74
C LYS A 785 -18.43 49.57 -15.65
N ALA A 786 -19.30 50.50 -15.27
CA ALA A 786 -19.37 51.80 -15.92
C ALA A 786 -18.12 52.62 -15.58
N THR A 787 -17.36 53.02 -16.59
CA THR A 787 -16.23 53.97 -16.50
C THR A 787 -16.68 55.42 -16.73
N LYS A 788 -17.85 55.61 -17.36
CA LYS A 788 -18.59 56.89 -17.41
C LYS A 788 -20.08 56.62 -17.25
N ALA A 789 -20.78 57.46 -16.48
CA ALA A 789 -22.22 57.36 -16.26
C ALA A 789 -23.04 57.72 -17.54
N PRO A 790 -24.27 57.20 -17.68
CA PRO A 790 -25.17 57.59 -18.77
C PRO A 790 -25.69 59.02 -18.62
N THR A 791 -26.07 59.66 -19.73
CA THR A 791 -26.63 61.02 -19.75
C THR A 791 -28.01 61.07 -20.38
N ILE A 792 -28.84 62.00 -19.90
CA ILE A 792 -30.17 62.28 -20.45
C ILE A 792 -30.09 63.52 -21.36
N THR A 793 -30.70 63.46 -22.54
CA THR A 793 -31.00 64.64 -23.37
C THR A 793 -32.50 64.77 -23.65
N GLY A 794 -32.89 65.93 -24.18
CA GLY A 794 -34.28 66.34 -24.36
C GLY A 794 -34.74 67.32 -23.28
N ALA A 795 -35.77 68.11 -23.59
CA ALA A 795 -36.32 69.07 -22.65
C ALA A 795 -37.15 68.37 -21.57
N ALA A 796 -36.88 68.66 -20.29
CA ALA A 796 -37.69 68.20 -19.16
C ALA A 796 -39.03 68.95 -19.09
N VAL A 797 -39.92 68.67 -20.02
CA VAL A 797 -41.18 69.41 -20.23
C VAL A 797 -42.29 68.43 -20.60
N VAL A 798 -43.47 68.55 -19.98
CA VAL A 798 -44.62 67.67 -20.30
C VAL A 798 -44.98 67.75 -21.80
N GLY A 799 -45.16 66.58 -22.42
CA GLY A 799 -45.39 66.44 -23.86
C GLY A 799 -44.13 66.35 -24.71
N SER A 800 -42.94 66.56 -24.13
CA SER A 800 -41.66 66.26 -24.76
C SER A 800 -41.20 64.84 -24.44
N THR A 801 -40.19 64.36 -25.16
CA THR A 801 -39.54 63.07 -24.88
C THR A 801 -38.10 63.32 -24.45
N VAL A 802 -37.67 62.65 -23.39
CA VAL A 802 -36.26 62.56 -22.98
C VAL A 802 -35.67 61.22 -23.40
N LYS A 803 -34.36 61.19 -23.67
CA LYS A 803 -33.64 60.00 -24.14
C LYS A 803 -32.35 59.80 -23.35
N ALA A 804 -32.04 58.55 -23.01
CA ALA A 804 -30.70 58.15 -22.56
C ALA A 804 -29.73 58.25 -23.76
N ALA A 805 -29.02 59.38 -23.85
CA ALA A 805 -28.28 59.78 -25.04
C ALA A 805 -26.91 59.10 -25.12
N THR A 806 -26.15 59.13 -24.03
CA THR A 806 -25.05 58.20 -23.81
C THR A 806 -25.52 57.11 -22.87
N LEU A 807 -25.14 55.87 -23.17
CA LEU A 807 -25.48 54.70 -22.34
C LEU A 807 -24.47 54.49 -21.21
N GLY A 808 -23.55 55.45 -21.01
CA GLY A 808 -22.30 55.28 -20.28
C GLY A 808 -21.20 54.68 -21.15
N THR A 809 -19.98 54.65 -20.61
CA THR A 809 -18.86 53.86 -21.14
C THR A 809 -18.63 52.71 -20.18
N TRP A 810 -18.36 51.51 -20.69
CA TRP A 810 -18.37 50.27 -19.91
C TRP A 810 -17.14 49.42 -20.21
N THR A 811 -16.64 48.72 -19.19
CA THR A 811 -15.62 47.67 -19.35
C THR A 811 -16.03 46.41 -18.59
N PRO A 812 -15.98 45.22 -19.20
CA PRO A 812 -15.83 44.97 -20.64
C PRO A 812 -16.99 45.56 -21.46
N ALA A 813 -16.81 45.66 -22.78
CA ALA A 813 -17.82 46.25 -23.67
C ALA A 813 -19.11 45.38 -23.71
N PRO A 814 -20.31 45.94 -23.43
CA PRO A 814 -21.59 45.23 -23.46
C PRO A 814 -22.07 44.87 -24.86
N THR A 815 -22.96 43.90 -24.93
CA THR A 815 -23.71 43.54 -26.16
C THR A 815 -25.15 44.04 -26.14
N SER A 816 -25.74 44.31 -24.96
CA SER A 816 -27.09 44.87 -24.86
C SER A 816 -27.31 45.70 -23.60
N TYR A 817 -28.40 46.48 -23.58
CA TYR A 817 -28.76 47.38 -22.49
C TYR A 817 -30.26 47.30 -22.17
N THR A 818 -30.60 47.41 -20.89
CA THR A 818 -31.98 47.64 -20.43
C THR A 818 -32.06 48.94 -19.63
N TYR A 819 -33.25 49.51 -19.53
CA TYR A 819 -33.48 50.84 -18.96
C TYR A 819 -34.51 50.79 -17.85
N ARG A 820 -34.39 51.69 -16.89
CA ARG A 820 -35.42 51.98 -15.89
C ARG A 820 -35.43 53.46 -15.59
N TRP A 821 -36.50 54.15 -15.96
CA TRP A 821 -36.67 55.56 -15.61
C TRP A 821 -37.29 55.70 -14.21
N ALA A 822 -36.84 56.71 -13.48
CA ALA A 822 -37.37 57.08 -12.18
C ALA A 822 -37.65 58.59 -12.11
N ALA A 823 -38.62 58.98 -11.29
CA ALA A 823 -39.00 60.36 -11.01
C ALA A 823 -38.84 60.64 -9.51
N ASN A 824 -37.94 61.56 -9.13
CA ASN A 824 -37.49 61.76 -7.74
C ASN A 824 -37.09 60.43 -7.06
N GLY A 825 -36.33 59.57 -7.76
CA GLY A 825 -35.89 58.26 -7.25
C GLY A 825 -36.94 57.13 -7.34
N VAL A 826 -38.23 57.44 -7.48
CA VAL A 826 -39.29 56.43 -7.58
C VAL A 826 -39.39 55.90 -9.02
N THR A 827 -39.29 54.58 -9.20
CA THR A 827 -39.39 53.92 -10.52
C THR A 827 -40.74 54.18 -11.20
N ILE A 828 -40.70 54.54 -12.48
CA ILE A 828 -41.89 54.76 -13.31
C ILE A 828 -42.30 53.42 -13.97
N LYS A 829 -43.46 52.87 -13.59
CA LYS A 829 -43.96 51.60 -14.14
C LYS A 829 -44.08 51.66 -15.67
N GLY A 830 -43.51 50.67 -16.37
CA GLY A 830 -43.52 50.57 -17.83
C GLY A 830 -42.47 51.43 -18.56
N ALA A 831 -41.74 52.31 -17.88
CA ALA A 831 -40.72 53.14 -18.50
C ALA A 831 -39.37 52.40 -18.60
N VAL A 832 -39.31 51.44 -19.53
CA VAL A 832 -38.17 50.50 -19.71
C VAL A 832 -37.42 50.65 -21.04
N TYR A 833 -37.76 51.68 -21.82
CA TYR A 833 -37.12 51.98 -23.12
C TYR A 833 -36.07 53.10 -23.02
N GLN A 834 -35.19 53.19 -24.01
CA GLN A 834 -34.15 54.25 -24.09
C GLN A 834 -34.73 55.67 -24.08
N SER A 835 -35.96 55.83 -24.57
CA SER A 835 -36.71 57.09 -24.60
C SER A 835 -37.92 57.03 -23.68
N TYR A 836 -38.18 58.11 -22.95
CA TYR A 836 -39.35 58.26 -22.08
C TYR A 836 -40.17 59.50 -22.46
N PRO A 837 -41.43 59.34 -22.91
CA PRO A 837 -42.34 60.45 -23.15
C PRO A 837 -42.82 61.03 -21.80
N ILE A 838 -42.57 62.32 -21.58
CA ILE A 838 -42.88 63.00 -20.32
C ILE A 838 -44.38 63.26 -20.22
N THR A 839 -45.04 62.54 -19.31
CA THR A 839 -46.46 62.72 -19.01
C THR A 839 -46.67 63.72 -17.87
N ALA A 840 -47.91 64.16 -17.66
CA ALA A 840 -48.25 65.06 -16.55
C ALA A 840 -48.01 64.43 -15.16
N ALA A 841 -47.93 63.10 -15.04
CA ALA A 841 -47.73 62.39 -13.76
C ALA A 841 -46.33 62.58 -13.14
N VAL A 842 -45.37 63.11 -13.93
CA VAL A 842 -44.02 63.45 -13.49
C VAL A 842 -43.74 64.96 -13.45
N LEU A 843 -44.76 65.81 -13.68
CA LEU A 843 -44.65 67.26 -13.52
C LEU A 843 -44.12 67.62 -12.12
N GLY A 844 -43.17 68.55 -12.05
CA GLY A 844 -42.54 68.96 -10.78
C GLY A 844 -41.52 67.97 -10.20
N LYS A 845 -41.27 66.83 -10.86
CA LYS A 845 -40.24 65.85 -10.47
C LYS A 845 -39.00 66.01 -11.35
N ARG A 846 -37.85 65.49 -10.90
CA ARG A 846 -36.64 65.31 -11.71
C ARG A 846 -36.58 63.86 -12.20
N LEU A 847 -36.13 63.65 -13.43
CA LEU A 847 -36.01 62.33 -14.03
C LEU A 847 -34.57 61.83 -13.92
N THR A 848 -34.42 60.54 -13.66
CA THR A 848 -33.15 59.78 -13.78
C THR A 848 -33.42 58.53 -14.59
N VAL A 849 -32.38 58.02 -15.27
CA VAL A 849 -32.42 56.71 -15.93
C VAL A 849 -31.30 55.84 -15.39
N THR A 850 -31.64 54.64 -14.92
CA THR A 850 -30.68 53.58 -14.67
C THR A 850 -30.55 52.74 -15.94
N VAL A 851 -29.32 52.65 -16.46
CA VAL A 851 -28.94 51.79 -17.56
C VAL A 851 -28.28 50.55 -16.99
N THR A 852 -28.80 49.37 -17.33
CA THR A 852 -28.18 48.08 -17.00
C THR A 852 -27.56 47.50 -18.26
N ALA A 853 -26.24 47.34 -18.27
CA ALA A 853 -25.46 46.80 -19.37
C ALA A 853 -25.22 45.30 -19.19
N ASN A 854 -25.37 44.54 -20.27
CA ASN A 854 -25.31 43.08 -20.27
C ASN A 854 -24.33 42.58 -21.35
N ARG A 855 -23.70 41.44 -21.09
CA ARG A 855 -22.85 40.69 -22.01
C ARG A 855 -22.96 39.21 -21.67
N ALA A 856 -23.08 38.34 -22.67
CA ALA A 856 -23.10 36.89 -22.44
C ALA A 856 -21.82 36.45 -21.69
N GLY A 857 -21.98 35.58 -20.67
CA GLY A 857 -20.89 35.11 -19.82
C GLY A 857 -20.43 36.07 -18.71
N HIS A 858 -20.96 37.30 -18.63
CA HIS A 858 -20.60 38.25 -17.56
C HIS A 858 -21.82 38.62 -16.69
N PRO A 859 -21.64 38.83 -15.37
CA PRO A 859 -22.65 39.48 -14.53
C PRO A 859 -22.97 40.90 -15.04
N SER A 860 -24.25 41.27 -15.04
CA SER A 860 -24.67 42.59 -15.52
C SER A 860 -24.21 43.72 -14.62
N GLY A 861 -23.98 44.88 -15.23
CA GLY A 861 -23.60 46.12 -14.54
C GLY A 861 -24.71 47.15 -14.61
N SER A 862 -24.86 48.01 -13.60
CA SER A 862 -25.82 49.12 -13.65
C SER A 862 -25.20 50.47 -13.30
N SER A 863 -25.70 51.53 -13.92
CA SER A 863 -25.27 52.91 -13.68
C SER A 863 -26.44 53.87 -13.89
N THR A 864 -26.60 54.84 -12.98
CA THR A 864 -27.69 55.82 -13.02
C THR A 864 -27.17 57.16 -13.51
N SER A 865 -27.97 57.83 -14.34
CA SER A 865 -27.65 59.17 -14.85
C SER A 865 -27.71 60.24 -13.76
N ALA A 866 -27.08 61.39 -14.02
CA ALA A 866 -27.45 62.62 -13.34
C ALA A 866 -28.96 62.92 -13.51
N ALA A 867 -29.55 63.60 -12.54
CA ALA A 867 -30.96 63.98 -12.58
C ALA A 867 -31.20 65.17 -13.52
N THR A 868 -32.32 65.18 -14.23
CA THR A 868 -32.71 66.30 -15.10
C THR A 868 -32.99 67.58 -14.29
N ALA A 869 -33.15 68.70 -15.01
CA ALA A 869 -33.96 69.81 -14.53
C ALA A 869 -35.37 69.32 -14.10
N VAL A 870 -36.02 70.08 -13.22
CA VAL A 870 -37.40 69.79 -12.79
C VAL A 870 -38.33 69.85 -14.00
N VAL A 871 -39.20 68.84 -14.15
CA VAL A 871 -40.15 68.76 -15.26
C VAL A 871 -41.12 69.94 -15.21
N ALA A 872 -41.06 70.81 -16.22
CA ALA A 872 -41.90 71.98 -16.36
C ALA A 872 -43.17 71.71 -17.17
N LYS A 873 -44.12 72.66 -17.14
CA LYS A 873 -45.37 72.57 -17.92
C LYS A 873 -45.11 72.65 -19.42
N GLY A 874 -45.84 71.84 -20.18
CA GLY A 874 -45.85 71.88 -21.64
C GLY A 874 -46.30 73.22 -22.22
N ALA A 875 -45.87 73.50 -23.45
CA ALA A 875 -46.25 74.71 -24.17
C ALA A 875 -47.77 74.82 -24.31
N ALA A 876 -48.32 76.04 -24.15
CA ALA A 876 -49.76 76.23 -24.17
C ALA A 876 -50.39 75.78 -25.50
N PRO A 877 -51.56 75.10 -25.50
CA PRO A 877 -52.28 74.76 -26.72
C PRO A 877 -52.47 76.01 -27.59
N ARG A 878 -51.95 75.99 -28.82
CA ARG A 878 -52.07 77.11 -29.76
C ARG A 878 -53.36 76.95 -30.56
N SER A 879 -54.10 78.03 -30.78
CA SER A 879 -55.31 77.96 -31.60
C SER A 879 -54.94 77.86 -33.08
N THR A 880 -55.43 76.81 -33.75
CA THR A 880 -55.27 76.56 -35.19
C THR A 880 -56.49 77.03 -35.99
N LYS A 881 -57.65 77.15 -35.34
CA LYS A 881 -58.87 77.78 -35.89
C LYS A 881 -59.51 78.62 -34.80
N ARG A 882 -59.78 79.90 -35.07
CA ARG A 882 -60.31 80.85 -34.06
C ARG A 882 -61.67 80.37 -33.51
N PRO A 883 -61.96 80.65 -32.23
CA PRO A 883 -63.32 80.59 -31.69
C PRO A 883 -64.30 81.45 -32.48
N VAL A 884 -65.55 81.02 -32.54
CA VAL A 884 -66.63 81.75 -33.24
C VAL A 884 -67.78 82.03 -32.28
N ILE A 885 -68.32 83.25 -32.35
CA ILE A 885 -69.56 83.63 -31.69
C ILE A 885 -70.72 83.16 -32.58
N LEU A 886 -71.55 82.26 -32.08
CA LEU A 886 -72.68 81.69 -32.81
C LEU A 886 -73.99 82.41 -32.43
N GLY A 887 -74.82 82.68 -33.44
CA GLY A 887 -76.07 83.43 -33.32
C GLY A 887 -75.94 84.91 -33.66
N THR A 888 -77.07 85.57 -33.91
CA THR A 888 -77.11 86.99 -34.33
C THR A 888 -76.81 87.92 -33.14
N PRO A 889 -75.79 88.79 -33.21
CA PRO A 889 -75.43 89.70 -32.13
C PRO A 889 -76.41 90.89 -32.08
N LYS A 890 -77.61 90.67 -31.54
CA LYS A 890 -78.68 91.66 -31.36
C LYS A 890 -79.23 91.61 -29.93
N VAL A 891 -79.57 92.77 -29.37
CA VAL A 891 -80.18 92.88 -28.02
C VAL A 891 -81.37 91.91 -27.86
N GLY A 892 -81.45 91.27 -26.70
CA GLY A 892 -82.47 90.27 -26.35
C GLY A 892 -82.14 88.83 -26.75
N ARG A 893 -81.23 88.60 -27.71
CA ARG A 893 -80.83 87.25 -28.16
C ARG A 893 -79.73 86.65 -27.26
N THR A 894 -79.65 85.32 -27.29
CA THR A 894 -78.60 84.54 -26.62
C THR A 894 -77.59 84.04 -27.64
N LEU A 895 -76.33 84.44 -27.49
CA LEU A 895 -75.21 83.91 -28.26
C LEU A 895 -74.67 82.63 -27.62
N SER A 896 -74.11 81.75 -28.45
CA SER A 896 -73.43 80.51 -28.03
C SER A 896 -71.98 80.50 -28.52
N VAL A 897 -71.15 79.64 -27.93
CA VAL A 897 -69.72 79.53 -28.24
C VAL A 897 -69.41 78.41 -29.23
N SER A 898 -68.45 78.64 -30.12
CA SER A 898 -67.65 77.58 -30.76
C SER A 898 -66.21 77.66 -30.22
N THR A 899 -65.66 76.53 -29.78
CA THR A 899 -64.33 76.45 -29.15
C THR A 899 -63.15 76.71 -30.10
N GLY A 900 -63.38 76.64 -31.41
CA GLY A 900 -62.29 76.66 -32.40
C GLY A 900 -61.49 75.35 -32.44
N GLY A 901 -60.38 75.38 -33.17
CA GLY A 901 -59.40 74.29 -33.28
C GLY A 901 -58.11 74.61 -32.53
N TRP A 902 -57.45 73.58 -32.02
CA TRP A 902 -56.28 73.70 -31.14
C TRP A 902 -55.18 72.70 -31.53
N SER A 903 -53.92 73.11 -31.41
CA SER A 903 -52.74 72.31 -31.80
C SER A 903 -52.50 71.08 -30.92
N ILE A 904 -53.11 71.06 -29.73
CA ILE A 904 -53.15 69.91 -28.83
C ILE A 904 -54.58 69.81 -28.34
N LYS A 905 -55.21 68.62 -28.41
CA LYS A 905 -56.58 68.40 -27.90
C LYS A 905 -56.63 68.80 -26.41
N PRO A 906 -57.38 69.86 -26.02
CA PRO A 906 -57.52 70.28 -24.64
C PRO A 906 -58.40 69.29 -23.88
N ASP A 907 -58.21 69.22 -22.57
CA ASP A 907 -59.01 68.37 -21.69
C ASP A 907 -60.27 69.11 -21.23
N SER A 908 -60.22 70.45 -21.16
CA SER A 908 -61.38 71.32 -20.87
C SER A 908 -61.21 72.72 -21.45
N TYR A 909 -62.31 73.50 -21.46
CA TYR A 909 -62.35 74.89 -21.91
C TYR A 909 -63.00 75.79 -20.86
N ARG A 910 -62.47 77.00 -20.69
CA ARG A 910 -63.12 78.11 -19.99
C ARG A 910 -63.45 79.22 -20.99
N TYR A 911 -64.58 79.88 -20.82
CA TYR A 911 -65.05 80.96 -21.69
C TYR A 911 -64.94 82.30 -20.97
N GLU A 912 -64.65 83.36 -21.71
CA GLU A 912 -64.48 84.73 -21.21
C GLU A 912 -65.09 85.70 -22.24
N TRP A 913 -66.34 86.11 -22.03
CA TRP A 913 -67.02 87.12 -22.85
C TRP A 913 -66.56 88.52 -22.43
N ARG A 914 -65.93 89.25 -23.34
CA ARG A 914 -65.44 90.62 -23.13
C ARG A 914 -66.24 91.63 -23.95
N LEU A 915 -66.68 92.72 -23.32
CA LEU A 915 -67.40 93.82 -23.93
C LEU A 915 -66.53 95.09 -23.83
N ASN A 916 -66.13 95.65 -24.97
CA ASN A 916 -65.09 96.70 -25.06
C ASN A 916 -63.85 96.38 -24.20
N GLY A 917 -63.40 95.11 -24.22
CA GLY A 917 -62.25 94.62 -23.46
C GLY A 917 -62.54 94.16 -22.02
N LYS A 918 -63.59 94.68 -21.36
CA LYS A 918 -63.95 94.29 -19.98
C LYS A 918 -64.69 92.94 -19.95
N LEU A 919 -64.28 92.01 -19.08
CA LEU A 919 -64.96 90.73 -18.88
C LEU A 919 -66.37 90.96 -18.30
N ILE A 920 -67.38 90.32 -18.89
CA ILE A 920 -68.81 90.45 -18.49
C ILE A 920 -69.50 89.11 -18.20
N SER A 921 -68.97 87.97 -18.66
CA SER A 921 -69.51 86.63 -18.39
C SER A 921 -68.49 85.54 -18.72
N THR A 922 -68.64 84.34 -18.15
CA THR A 922 -67.74 83.19 -18.37
C THR A 922 -68.44 81.89 -18.80
N GLY A 923 -69.71 81.95 -19.20
CA GLY A 923 -70.49 80.79 -19.64
C GLY A 923 -70.35 80.43 -21.14
N THR A 924 -70.82 79.24 -21.52
CA THR A 924 -70.96 78.79 -22.93
C THR A 924 -72.04 79.55 -23.71
N LYS A 925 -72.86 80.36 -23.02
CA LYS A 925 -73.92 81.19 -23.59
C LYS A 925 -73.85 82.60 -22.98
N LEU A 926 -74.27 83.61 -23.75
CA LEU A 926 -74.41 84.99 -23.28
C LEU A 926 -75.73 85.59 -23.79
N LYS A 927 -76.61 86.01 -22.87
CA LYS A 927 -77.80 86.80 -23.22
C LYS A 927 -77.42 88.28 -23.35
N LEU A 928 -77.77 88.90 -24.47
CA LEU A 928 -77.44 90.29 -24.78
C LEU A 928 -78.46 91.24 -24.18
N THR A 929 -78.03 92.12 -23.27
CA THR A 929 -78.88 93.14 -22.64
C THR A 929 -78.81 94.48 -23.39
N SER A 930 -79.76 95.38 -23.12
CA SER A 930 -79.80 96.73 -23.71
C SER A 930 -78.49 97.50 -23.52
N GLY A 931 -77.88 97.40 -22.33
CA GLY A 931 -76.59 98.02 -22.00
C GLY A 931 -75.36 97.50 -22.79
N MET A 932 -75.54 96.48 -23.64
CA MET A 932 -74.49 95.95 -24.54
C MET A 932 -74.53 96.54 -25.95
N ARG A 933 -75.61 97.26 -26.32
CA ARG A 933 -75.82 97.87 -27.65
C ARG A 933 -74.62 98.72 -28.10
N ASN A 934 -74.27 98.62 -29.38
CA ASN A 934 -73.17 99.33 -30.07
C ASN A 934 -71.76 99.11 -29.49
N LYS A 935 -71.58 98.19 -28.54
CA LYS A 935 -70.28 97.81 -27.99
C LYS A 935 -69.71 96.59 -28.72
N LYS A 936 -68.38 96.52 -28.80
CA LYS A 936 -67.64 95.38 -29.39
C LYS A 936 -67.61 94.23 -28.40
N LEU A 937 -68.18 93.10 -28.79
CA LEU A 937 -68.18 91.85 -28.04
C LEU A 937 -67.13 90.90 -28.62
N VAL A 938 -66.30 90.32 -27.75
CA VAL A 938 -65.28 89.33 -28.08
C VAL A 938 -65.44 88.13 -27.15
N LEU A 939 -65.45 86.92 -27.71
CA LEU A 939 -65.34 85.69 -26.95
C LEU A 939 -63.86 85.31 -26.86
N THR A 940 -63.32 85.17 -25.66
CA THR A 940 -62.03 84.49 -25.45
C THR A 940 -62.29 83.07 -24.94
N VAL A 941 -61.72 82.08 -25.61
CA VAL A 941 -61.69 80.68 -25.17
C VAL A 941 -60.31 80.40 -24.57
N VAL A 942 -60.31 79.84 -23.37
CA VAL A 942 -59.12 79.39 -22.66
C VAL A 942 -59.11 77.86 -22.70
N ALA A 943 -58.19 77.28 -23.46
CA ALA A 943 -57.99 75.85 -23.60
C ALA A 943 -57.05 75.32 -22.51
N ARG A 944 -57.52 74.36 -21.71
CA ARG A 944 -56.74 73.76 -20.63
C ARG A 944 -56.34 72.34 -20.98
N LYS A 945 -55.09 72.00 -20.68
CA LYS A 945 -54.59 70.64 -20.78
C LYS A 945 -53.70 70.32 -19.58
N THR A 946 -53.93 69.17 -18.96
CA THR A 946 -53.28 68.72 -17.74
C THR A 946 -51.77 68.62 -17.96
N GLY A 947 -50.99 69.37 -17.17
CA GLY A 947 -49.54 69.47 -17.32
C GLY A 947 -49.04 70.47 -18.36
N TYR A 948 -49.91 71.23 -19.03
CA TYR A 948 -49.53 72.29 -19.98
C TYR A 948 -49.93 73.66 -19.43
N ASN A 949 -49.43 74.73 -20.06
CA ASN A 949 -49.88 76.09 -19.80
C ASN A 949 -51.25 76.36 -20.46
N ASP A 950 -52.05 77.27 -19.92
CA ASP A 950 -53.39 77.60 -20.45
C ASP A 950 -53.28 78.30 -21.82
N GLY A 951 -53.82 77.70 -22.87
CA GLY A 951 -53.92 78.29 -24.21
C GLY A 951 -55.05 79.31 -24.28
N ARG A 952 -54.87 80.42 -25.01
CA ARG A 952 -55.89 81.48 -25.12
C ARG A 952 -56.12 81.89 -26.57
N ALA A 953 -57.38 82.05 -26.97
CA ALA A 953 -57.76 82.47 -28.32
C ALA A 953 -59.00 83.36 -28.28
N ALA A 954 -58.99 84.43 -29.07
CA ALA A 954 -60.12 85.35 -29.21
C ALA A 954 -60.87 85.12 -30.54
N SER A 955 -62.19 85.25 -30.50
CA SER A 955 -63.02 85.35 -31.69
C SER A 955 -62.76 86.66 -32.43
N VAL A 956 -63.26 86.76 -33.66
CA VAL A 956 -63.49 88.06 -34.29
C VAL A 956 -64.45 88.87 -33.40
N ALA A 957 -64.22 90.18 -33.29
CA ALA A 957 -65.08 91.08 -32.54
C ALA A 957 -66.39 91.34 -33.32
N VAL A 958 -67.53 91.26 -32.64
CA VAL A 958 -68.85 91.57 -33.23
C VAL A 958 -69.48 92.75 -32.51
N THR A 959 -70.10 93.67 -33.24
CA THR A 959 -70.86 94.78 -32.65
C THR A 959 -72.28 94.32 -32.33
N VAL A 960 -72.75 94.55 -31.10
CA VAL A 960 -74.12 94.22 -30.70
C VAL A 960 -75.10 95.22 -31.32
N LYS A 961 -75.89 94.76 -32.29
CA LYS A 961 -76.91 95.53 -33.01
C LYS A 961 -78.18 95.77 -32.19
N SER A 962 -78.96 96.75 -32.64
CA SER A 962 -80.22 97.26 -32.07
C SER A 962 -81.35 96.25 -31.98
#